data_AF-A0A831REJ6-F1
#
_entry.id   AF-A0A831REJ6-F1
#
_cell.length_a   1.000
_cell.length_b   1.000
_cell.length_c   1.000
_cell.angle_alpha   90.00
_cell.angle_beta   90.00
_cell.angle_gamma   90.00
#
_symmetry.space_group_name_H-M   'P 1'
#
loop_
_entity.id
_entity.type
_entity.pdbx_description
1 polymer ?
#
loop_
_entity_poly.entity_id
_entity_poly.type
_entity_poly.pdbx_seq_one_letter_code
_entity_poly.pdbx_strand_id
1 'polypeptide(L)'
;MLFLGDIYTEIAALLVLAAVIGALGTLLRQPLIMAYITVGIIAGPVWLGWVQARDQVDLMARLGITLLLFVVGLKLDIHLLRILGWRILGIGLIQVGVTAAIVYGLALILDFPPMPAAYLGLALAFSSTVVIVKLLSDRGEIDALHGRTALGILLVQDLVVVLAMVALTAFAGRASGLELLWLPVRGVLLLAAVAWLSQAVLPTLFHWFARYRELLMLTALAWALLVAAVCHGLGFSHEVGAFVAGVALASTPYREAIGARLTALRDFLLLFFFVDLGSRLLPGQVAALWPMALGLSMFTLLVKPVIIMALLGLAGFRRRTYGLAGLVMGQISEFSLILAAMGVQLGHLDRDVVAMLTLVAFITISLSSYVIDQVHGLFEILKPWLGVFERRVPDRYEAEVEQTEADAVVFGLGRYGGRIALGLQAQGWRLLGVDFDPDPVARARQRGLPACYLDAEDPDMVAHLPLERVRWVVSAIRDLNVNRALLHTLRQQGFRGRIAVAAERLEDARALESFGVDLVLMPYQDAADRAVDLITGHEHRVLALDDGREVPLRQVPWHALTAKAALQRLQVDPVRGLSEAEAGSRRQHYGLNRLVEKPPVTVWQLLLRQFRSFLILILVGAAGLAWFVGDFRNAIIILVVVVINAMLGLYQEYRAEQSLALLKKMLVPEAEVRREGRERMIPATELVPGDIVILDAGDRVPADGRLIQVHNLQVDESSLTGESHPVEKTVEPLPEELPLADRRNMLFMNTSVVSGRAEMVVTATGMHTEIGRLAAMLAAAEEGPTPLQIQLDILGKRLALIAGIVVALMMAGGWLRDQPWTEMIFTAIALAVASIPEGLPAVVTVTLALGLHRMARQRAIVKRLSAVETLGCTTVICSDKTGTLTLNQMTVRALYALGRCWQVSGEGYETRGEIIPETGGRADLSEVVLPLVVCNDAKLTDGQVVGDPMEGALLVLGAKAGLDPDLTRRQWPRIAEIPFDTAYKFMATFHRRGDRVVILVKGAPEVLLERCSRVLEPEGVVPLSSQRRRWWLVVNEALAGQGLRILASARRELAADAFDPQADPLDYVQDLTLLGLAGLMDPPRPEAKASIDLCRRAGIQVKMITGDQPVTAVAIGRELGLAGDLITGSELDRLDDAELAARIETIAIFARTTPEQKVRIVRALKAHDHIVAMTGDGVNDAPALKAADIGVAMGITGTDVAKEAATMILTDDNFATIVGAVKEG
;
A
#
# COMPACT_ATOMS: atom_id res chain seq x y z
N MET A 1 48.92 -23.55 1.85
CA MET A 1 49.60 -24.17 0.70
C MET A 1 48.93 -25.48 0.26
N LEU A 2 48.80 -26.51 1.12
CA LEU A 2 48.31 -27.86 0.76
C LEU A 2 46.87 -28.02 0.16
N PHE A 3 46.15 -26.94 -0.13
CA PHE A 3 44.78 -26.97 -0.68
C PHE A 3 44.58 -26.10 -1.95
N LEU A 4 45.54 -25.25 -2.33
CA LEU A 4 45.41 -24.31 -3.46
C LEU A 4 45.73 -24.98 -4.80
N GLY A 5 44.91 -25.97 -5.16
CA GLY A 5 44.99 -26.69 -6.43
C GLY A 5 43.65 -27.24 -6.93
N ASP A 6 42.56 -26.98 -6.20
CA ASP A 6 41.19 -27.22 -6.64
C ASP A 6 40.51 -25.87 -6.96
N ILE A 7 39.90 -25.78 -8.13
CA ILE A 7 39.22 -24.59 -8.63
C ILE A 7 38.13 -24.07 -7.68
N TYR A 8 37.43 -24.96 -6.96
CA TYR A 8 36.46 -24.52 -5.95
C TYR A 8 37.13 -23.79 -4.78
N THR A 9 38.33 -24.20 -4.38
CA THR A 9 39.10 -23.52 -3.32
C THR A 9 39.65 -22.18 -3.77
N GLU A 10 40.13 -22.06 -5.02
CA GLU A 10 40.59 -20.78 -5.58
C GLU A 10 39.44 -19.78 -5.70
N ILE A 11 38.30 -20.20 -6.25
CA ILE A 11 37.11 -19.35 -6.40
C ILE A 11 36.54 -18.98 -5.02
N ALA A 12 36.45 -19.91 -4.07
CA ALA A 12 35.99 -19.60 -2.72
C ALA A 12 36.92 -18.62 -2.00
N ALA A 13 38.24 -18.77 -2.12
CA ALA A 13 39.21 -17.84 -1.55
C ALA A 13 39.09 -16.43 -2.16
N LEU A 14 38.93 -16.34 -3.49
CA LEU A 14 38.67 -15.07 -4.18
C LEU A 14 37.36 -14.40 -3.73
N LEU A 15 36.27 -15.16 -3.61
CA LEU A 15 34.97 -14.62 -3.19
C LEU A 15 34.98 -14.17 -1.72
N VAL A 16 35.62 -14.93 -0.82
CA VAL A 16 35.78 -14.52 0.59
C VAL A 16 36.65 -13.27 0.70
N LEU A 17 37.77 -13.20 -0.02
CA LEU A 17 38.65 -12.03 -0.01
C LEU A 17 37.94 -10.81 -0.61
N ALA A 18 37.14 -10.98 -1.67
CA ALA A 18 36.32 -9.93 -2.26
C ALA A 18 35.16 -9.47 -1.35
N ALA A 19 34.58 -10.36 -0.55
CA ALA A 19 33.60 -9.97 0.48
C ALA A 19 34.23 -9.14 1.60
N VAL A 20 35.41 -9.54 2.11
CA VAL A 20 36.12 -8.83 3.18
C VAL A 20 36.65 -7.47 2.71
N ILE A 21 37.35 -7.42 1.57
CA ILE A 21 37.87 -6.16 1.01
C ILE A 21 36.71 -5.29 0.49
N GLY A 22 35.63 -5.90 -0.02
CA GLY A 22 34.39 -5.19 -0.39
C GLY A 22 33.72 -4.51 0.80
N ALA A 23 33.58 -5.21 1.93
CA ALA A 23 33.04 -4.62 3.16
C ALA A 23 33.90 -3.45 3.66
N LEU A 24 35.22 -3.62 3.70
CA LEU A 24 36.16 -2.54 4.04
C LEU A 24 36.07 -1.36 3.06
N GLY A 25 35.93 -1.63 1.76
CA GLY A 25 35.71 -0.63 0.72
C GLY A 25 34.42 0.17 0.96
N THR A 26 33.31 -0.49 1.25
CA THR A 26 32.04 0.21 1.56
C THR A 26 32.11 1.05 2.83
N LEU A 27 32.85 0.61 3.85
CA LEU A 27 33.12 1.41 5.06
C LEU A 27 33.92 2.68 4.73
N LEU A 28 34.81 2.61 3.75
CA LEU A 28 35.63 3.72 3.22
C LEU A 28 34.96 4.50 2.08
N ARG A 29 33.65 4.32 1.83
CA ARG A 29 32.88 4.92 0.72
C ARG A 29 33.45 4.64 -0.69
N GLN A 30 34.22 3.56 -0.84
CA GLN A 30 34.82 3.16 -2.12
C GLN A 30 33.90 2.26 -2.95
N PRO A 31 33.82 2.43 -4.29
CA PRO A 31 33.11 1.52 -5.17
C PRO A 31 33.67 0.08 -5.10
N LEU A 32 32.79 -0.94 -5.13
CA LEU A 32 33.19 -2.35 -5.03
C LEU A 32 34.19 -2.80 -6.11
N ILE A 33 34.19 -2.14 -7.27
CA ILE A 33 35.16 -2.33 -8.36
C ILE A 33 36.60 -2.12 -7.87
N MET A 34 36.82 -1.12 -7.01
CA MET A 34 38.12 -0.86 -6.38
C MET A 34 38.57 -2.01 -5.47
N ALA A 35 37.62 -2.58 -4.72
CA ALA A 35 37.83 -3.76 -3.91
C ALA A 35 38.25 -4.95 -4.79
N TYR A 36 37.58 -5.20 -5.92
CA TYR A 36 37.88 -6.32 -6.81
C TYR A 36 39.24 -6.20 -7.51
N ILE A 37 39.65 -5.00 -7.94
CA ILE A 37 41.02 -4.77 -8.45
C ILE A 37 42.06 -5.01 -7.34
N THR A 38 41.78 -4.57 -6.11
CA THR A 38 42.65 -4.78 -4.95
C THR A 38 42.78 -6.27 -4.58
N VAL A 39 41.68 -7.04 -4.65
CA VAL A 39 41.67 -8.51 -4.52
C VAL A 39 42.57 -9.14 -5.58
N GLY A 40 42.49 -8.68 -6.83
CA GLY A 40 43.36 -9.13 -7.92
C GLY A 40 44.85 -8.92 -7.63
N ILE A 41 45.23 -7.73 -7.17
CA ILE A 41 46.63 -7.39 -6.80
C ILE A 41 47.13 -8.30 -5.66
N ILE A 42 46.30 -8.53 -4.63
CA ILE A 42 46.68 -9.28 -3.41
C ILE A 42 46.70 -10.80 -3.65
N ALA A 43 45.66 -11.38 -4.26
CA ALA A 43 45.58 -12.81 -4.56
C ALA A 43 46.48 -13.23 -5.74
N GLY A 44 46.91 -12.26 -6.55
CA GLY A 44 47.65 -12.47 -7.78
C GLY A 44 49.05 -13.10 -7.60
N PRO A 45 49.74 -13.39 -8.71
CA PRO A 45 50.92 -14.26 -8.75
C PRO A 45 52.13 -13.81 -7.94
N VAL A 46 52.21 -12.53 -7.54
CA VAL A 46 53.39 -11.94 -6.90
C VAL A 46 53.25 -11.79 -5.38
N TRP A 47 52.04 -11.66 -4.85
CA TRP A 47 51.79 -11.45 -3.42
C TRP A 47 51.49 -12.75 -2.69
N LEU A 48 50.34 -13.37 -3.02
CA LEU A 48 49.90 -14.61 -2.37
C LEU A 48 49.99 -15.83 -3.29
N GLY A 49 49.95 -15.65 -4.61
CA GLY A 49 50.04 -16.75 -5.59
C GLY A 49 48.86 -17.73 -5.53
N TRP A 50 47.70 -17.26 -5.08
CA TRP A 50 46.50 -18.10 -4.83
C TRP A 50 45.68 -18.37 -6.10
N VAL A 51 45.89 -17.60 -7.17
CA VAL A 51 45.19 -17.79 -8.45
C VAL A 51 46.11 -18.46 -9.47
N GLN A 52 45.84 -19.73 -9.77
CA GLN A 52 46.51 -20.52 -10.80
C GLN A 52 45.52 -20.95 -11.91
N ALA A 53 44.22 -21.03 -11.63
CA ALA A 53 43.14 -21.31 -12.57
C ALA A 53 42.82 -20.14 -13.55
N ARG A 54 43.86 -19.64 -14.25
CA ARG A 54 43.77 -18.44 -15.10
C ARG A 54 42.74 -18.55 -16.22
N ASP A 55 42.68 -19.69 -16.90
CA ASP A 55 41.81 -19.87 -18.08
C ASP A 55 40.32 -19.82 -17.70
N GLN A 56 39.97 -20.31 -16.52
CA GLN A 56 38.61 -20.29 -16.00
C GLN A 56 38.21 -18.90 -15.48
N VAL A 57 39.15 -18.15 -14.89
CA VAL A 57 38.92 -16.74 -14.51
C VAL A 57 38.79 -15.85 -15.76
N ASP A 58 39.62 -16.05 -16.79
CA ASP A 58 39.52 -15.33 -18.09
C ASP A 58 38.19 -15.66 -18.80
N LEU A 59 37.70 -16.91 -18.72
CA LEU A 59 36.38 -17.30 -19.22
C LEU A 59 35.23 -16.59 -18.46
N MET A 60 35.26 -16.56 -17.13
CA MET A 60 34.28 -15.81 -16.32
C MET A 60 34.32 -14.31 -16.63
N ALA A 61 35.52 -13.74 -16.78
CA ALA A 61 35.73 -12.35 -17.15
C ALA A 61 35.12 -12.01 -18.53
N ARG A 62 35.38 -12.84 -19.56
CA ARG A 62 34.78 -12.68 -20.90
C ARG A 62 33.26 -12.76 -20.85
N LEU A 63 32.69 -13.69 -20.09
CA LEU A 63 31.23 -13.79 -19.92
C LEU A 63 30.66 -12.57 -19.19
N GLY A 64 31.40 -12.00 -18.23
CA GLY A 64 31.07 -10.73 -17.57
C GLY A 64 31.03 -9.54 -18.54
N ILE A 65 32.07 -9.36 -19.37
CA ILE A 65 32.11 -8.33 -20.42
C ILE A 65 30.97 -8.52 -21.43
N THR A 66 30.74 -9.76 -21.88
CA THR A 66 29.67 -10.13 -22.83
C THR A 66 28.29 -9.75 -22.26
N LEU A 67 28.01 -10.13 -21.01
CA LEU A 67 26.73 -9.83 -20.35
C LEU A 67 26.59 -8.35 -19.99
N LEU A 68 27.68 -7.66 -19.67
CA LEU A 68 27.69 -6.20 -19.48
C LEU A 68 27.24 -5.49 -20.76
N LEU A 69 27.84 -5.81 -21.91
CA LEU A 69 27.50 -5.18 -23.18
C LEU A 69 26.08 -5.53 -23.66
N PHE A 70 25.59 -6.73 -23.36
CA PHE A 70 24.17 -7.07 -23.52
C PHE A 70 23.27 -6.16 -22.68
N VAL A 71 23.59 -5.94 -21.39
CA VAL A 71 22.82 -5.06 -20.50
C VAL A 71 22.92 -3.58 -20.91
N VAL A 72 24.04 -3.14 -21.51
CA VAL A 72 24.15 -1.80 -22.13
C VAL A 72 23.22 -1.69 -23.34
N GLY A 73 23.26 -2.67 -24.26
CA GLY A 73 22.36 -2.70 -25.41
C GLY A 73 20.88 -2.71 -25.01
N LEU A 74 20.53 -3.45 -23.96
CA LEU A 74 19.18 -3.52 -23.40
C LEU A 74 18.70 -2.19 -22.79
N LYS A 75 19.63 -1.35 -22.31
CA LYS A 75 19.35 0.01 -21.80
C LYS A 75 19.31 1.09 -22.89
N LEU A 76 19.66 0.76 -24.14
CA LEU A 76 19.71 1.72 -25.24
C LEU A 76 18.29 2.05 -25.74
N ASP A 77 17.66 3.02 -25.09
CA ASP A 77 16.35 3.54 -25.47
C ASP A 77 16.49 4.77 -26.38
N ILE A 78 16.10 4.58 -27.65
CA ILE A 78 16.12 5.61 -28.70
C ILE A 78 15.13 6.76 -28.41
N HIS A 79 14.08 6.54 -27.59
CA HIS A 79 13.20 7.62 -27.13
C HIS A 79 13.85 8.46 -26.01
N LEU A 80 14.59 7.85 -25.07
CA LEU A 80 15.39 8.61 -24.09
C LEU A 80 16.45 9.47 -24.77
N LEU A 81 17.14 8.95 -25.79
CA LEU A 81 18.08 9.72 -26.61
C LEU A 81 17.43 10.91 -27.36
N ARG A 82 16.13 10.84 -27.67
CA ARG A 82 15.37 11.97 -28.23
C ARG A 82 14.99 13.00 -27.16
N ILE A 83 14.64 12.55 -25.96
CA ILE A 83 14.27 13.40 -24.81
C ILE A 83 15.49 14.21 -24.31
N LEU A 84 16.69 13.62 -24.35
CA LEU A 84 17.94 14.27 -23.90
C LEU A 84 18.40 15.48 -24.74
N GLY A 85 17.78 15.70 -25.92
CA GLY A 85 18.00 16.90 -26.73
C GLY A 85 19.33 16.92 -27.52
N TRP A 86 19.27 17.44 -28.75
CA TRP A 86 20.41 17.43 -29.67
C TRP A 86 21.66 18.17 -29.16
N ARG A 87 21.49 19.14 -28.25
CA ARG A 87 22.61 19.87 -27.64
C ARG A 87 23.48 18.95 -26.78
N ILE A 88 22.89 18.14 -25.89
CA ILE A 88 23.65 17.24 -25.00
C ILE A 88 24.32 16.13 -25.80
N LEU A 89 23.62 15.58 -26.82
CA LEU A 89 24.17 14.62 -27.78
C LEU A 89 25.42 15.17 -28.51
N GLY A 90 25.35 16.41 -29.01
CA GLY A 90 26.48 17.06 -29.66
C GLY A 90 27.65 17.33 -28.72
N ILE A 91 27.38 17.76 -27.49
CA ILE A 91 28.40 18.06 -26.48
C ILE A 91 29.17 16.80 -26.08
N GLY A 92 28.48 15.67 -25.84
CA GLY A 92 29.14 14.40 -25.52
C GLY A 92 30.08 13.92 -26.63
N LEU A 93 29.63 13.98 -27.90
CA LEU A 93 30.44 13.58 -29.05
C LEU A 93 31.66 14.50 -29.25
N ILE A 94 31.47 15.82 -29.14
CA ILE A 94 32.56 16.80 -29.25
C ILE A 94 33.55 16.63 -28.09
N GLN A 95 33.07 16.40 -26.87
CA GLN A 95 33.93 16.18 -25.71
C GLN A 95 34.82 14.96 -25.88
N VAL A 96 34.26 13.82 -26.29
CA VAL A 96 35.07 12.61 -26.53
C VAL A 96 36.15 12.88 -27.58
N GLY A 97 35.80 13.52 -28.70
CA GLY A 97 36.76 13.87 -29.75
C GLY A 97 37.86 14.83 -29.28
N VAL A 98 37.50 15.89 -28.54
CA VAL A 98 38.46 16.89 -28.03
C VAL A 98 39.38 16.31 -26.96
N THR A 99 38.84 15.58 -25.97
CA THR A 99 39.67 14.93 -24.94
C THR A 99 40.59 13.89 -25.56
N ALA A 100 40.09 13.07 -26.50
CA ALA A 100 40.91 12.07 -27.18
C ALA A 100 42.03 12.70 -28.03
N ALA A 101 41.75 13.79 -28.75
CA ALA A 101 42.77 14.49 -29.55
C ALA A 101 43.87 15.14 -28.70
N ILE A 102 43.50 15.74 -27.55
CA ILE A 102 44.46 16.36 -26.62
C ILE A 102 45.35 15.28 -25.98
N VAL A 103 44.76 14.17 -25.51
CA VAL A 103 45.51 13.06 -24.92
C VAL A 103 46.36 12.32 -25.96
N TYR A 104 45.88 12.18 -27.19
CA TYR A 104 46.68 11.64 -28.31
C TYR A 104 47.93 12.49 -28.56
N GLY A 105 47.78 13.82 -28.63
CA GLY A 105 48.91 14.74 -28.77
C GLY A 105 49.89 14.66 -27.59
N LEU A 106 49.38 14.59 -26.35
CA LEU A 106 50.20 14.40 -25.16
C LEU A 106 50.95 13.06 -25.17
N ALA A 107 50.30 11.98 -25.62
CA ALA A 107 50.91 10.65 -25.71
C ALA A 107 52.04 10.62 -26.76
N LEU A 108 51.87 11.28 -27.92
CA LEU A 108 52.95 11.43 -28.91
C LEU A 108 54.14 12.25 -28.37
N ILE A 109 53.89 13.24 -27.50
CA ILE A 109 54.96 14.01 -26.81
C ILE A 109 55.67 13.16 -25.74
N LEU A 110 55.03 12.09 -25.25
CA LEU A 110 55.59 11.10 -24.32
C LEU A 110 56.12 9.85 -25.05
N ASP A 111 56.52 10.00 -26.32
CA ASP A 111 57.09 8.94 -27.19
C ASP A 111 56.22 7.66 -27.37
N PHE A 112 54.91 7.71 -27.10
CA PHE A 112 54.02 6.59 -27.42
C PHE A 112 53.85 6.45 -28.94
N PRO A 113 53.89 5.21 -29.50
CA PRO A 113 53.58 5.00 -30.90
C PRO A 113 52.12 5.40 -31.22
N PRO A 114 51.80 5.80 -32.47
CA PRO A 114 50.48 6.34 -32.80
C PRO A 114 49.27 5.46 -32.45
N MET A 115 49.40 4.12 -32.52
CA MET A 115 48.28 3.22 -32.18
C MET A 115 48.01 3.17 -30.67
N PRO A 116 49.00 2.89 -29.78
CA PRO A 116 48.85 3.11 -28.34
C PRO A 116 48.41 4.52 -27.94
N ALA A 117 48.93 5.57 -28.60
CA ALA A 117 48.51 6.95 -28.35
C ALA A 117 47.01 7.15 -28.64
N ALA A 118 46.48 6.55 -29.72
CA ALA A 118 45.06 6.65 -30.08
C ALA A 118 44.17 5.89 -29.09
N TYR A 119 44.59 4.70 -28.65
CA TYR A 119 43.91 3.94 -27.60
C TYR A 119 43.91 4.70 -26.26
N LEU A 120 45.04 5.30 -25.86
CA LEU A 120 45.14 6.10 -24.64
C LEU A 120 44.25 7.35 -24.71
N GLY A 121 44.24 8.03 -25.86
CA GLY A 121 43.35 9.15 -26.15
C GLY A 121 41.88 8.79 -25.95
N LEU A 122 41.44 7.75 -26.64
CA LEU A 122 40.07 7.27 -26.58
C LEU A 122 39.70 6.77 -25.16
N ALA A 123 40.58 6.04 -24.49
CA ALA A 123 40.34 5.49 -23.16
C ALA A 123 40.17 6.56 -22.06
N LEU A 124 40.97 7.64 -22.06
CA LEU A 124 40.86 8.70 -21.05
C LEU A 124 39.65 9.63 -21.28
N ALA A 125 39.11 9.66 -22.50
CA ALA A 125 37.97 10.52 -22.86
C ALA A 125 36.65 10.16 -22.17
N PHE A 126 36.44 8.88 -21.82
CA PHE A 126 35.20 8.36 -21.22
C PHE A 126 35.20 8.36 -19.69
N SER A 127 34.03 8.44 -19.07
CA SER A 127 33.83 8.53 -17.61
C SER A 127 32.97 7.40 -17.05
N SER A 128 33.15 7.04 -15.78
CA SER A 128 32.45 5.90 -15.16
C SER A 128 30.96 6.20 -14.92
N THR A 129 30.11 5.60 -15.75
CA THR A 129 28.66 5.63 -15.59
C THR A 129 28.21 4.96 -14.28
N VAL A 130 28.85 3.86 -13.85
CA VAL A 130 28.45 3.15 -12.61
C VAL A 130 28.72 4.00 -11.37
N VAL A 131 29.90 4.62 -11.26
CA VAL A 131 30.26 5.47 -10.12
C VAL A 131 29.39 6.72 -10.08
N ILE A 132 29.13 7.36 -11.22
CA ILE A 132 28.35 8.60 -11.29
C ILE A 132 26.87 8.35 -11.00
N VAL A 133 26.26 7.34 -11.63
CA VAL A 133 24.87 6.95 -11.34
C VAL A 133 24.71 6.60 -9.86
N LYS A 134 25.65 5.84 -9.28
CA LYS A 134 25.56 5.44 -7.86
C LYS A 134 25.69 6.63 -6.91
N LEU A 135 26.68 7.51 -7.10
CA LEU A 135 26.90 8.65 -6.21
C LEU A 135 25.82 9.73 -6.35
N LEU A 136 25.27 9.96 -7.55
CA LEU A 136 24.09 10.83 -7.73
C LEU A 136 22.83 10.17 -7.11
N SER A 137 22.66 8.85 -7.25
CA SER A 137 21.52 8.13 -6.66
C SER A 137 21.52 8.19 -5.14
N ASP A 138 22.69 8.04 -4.51
CA ASP A 138 22.84 8.05 -3.05
C ASP A 138 22.67 9.45 -2.43
N ARG A 139 22.49 10.47 -3.29
CA ARG A 139 22.26 11.88 -2.93
C ARG A 139 20.91 12.43 -3.39
N GLY A 140 20.17 11.69 -4.22
CA GLY A 140 18.96 12.19 -4.88
C GLY A 140 19.23 13.17 -6.04
N GLU A 141 20.49 13.40 -6.43
CA GLU A 141 20.90 14.38 -7.44
C GLU A 141 20.68 13.92 -8.90
N ILE A 142 20.11 12.73 -9.14
CA ILE A 142 19.89 12.17 -10.50
C ILE A 142 19.01 13.07 -11.36
N ASP A 143 17.91 13.58 -10.80
CA ASP A 143 16.91 14.38 -11.53
C ASP A 143 17.27 15.88 -11.61
N ALA A 144 18.28 16.33 -10.85
CA ALA A 144 18.82 17.68 -10.92
C ALA A 144 19.43 17.97 -12.30
N LEU A 145 19.53 19.25 -12.67
CA LEU A 145 19.95 19.61 -14.03
C LEU A 145 21.38 19.16 -14.37
N HIS A 146 22.33 19.26 -13.44
CA HIS A 146 23.68 18.74 -13.63
C HIS A 146 23.70 17.21 -13.68
N GLY A 147 22.88 16.54 -12.86
CA GLY A 147 22.71 15.08 -12.88
C GLY A 147 22.20 14.58 -14.23
N ARG A 148 21.04 15.07 -14.70
CA ARG A 148 20.49 14.73 -16.02
C ARG A 148 21.43 15.09 -17.17
N THR A 149 22.16 16.20 -17.07
CA THR A 149 23.17 16.58 -18.10
C THR A 149 24.37 15.63 -18.12
N ALA A 150 24.89 15.24 -16.96
CA ALA A 150 25.98 14.28 -16.84
C ALA A 150 25.55 12.89 -17.33
N LEU A 151 24.38 12.41 -16.91
CA LEU A 151 23.81 11.14 -17.37
C LEU A 151 23.56 11.13 -18.89
N GLY A 152 23.11 12.24 -19.46
CA GLY A 152 22.98 12.40 -20.90
C GLY A 152 24.32 12.30 -21.64
N ILE A 153 25.38 12.95 -21.13
CA ILE A 153 26.73 12.85 -21.70
C ILE A 153 27.30 11.43 -21.54
N LEU A 154 27.09 10.77 -20.40
CA LEU A 154 27.54 9.41 -20.14
C LEU A 154 26.91 8.39 -21.09
N LEU A 155 25.60 8.49 -21.36
CA LEU A 155 24.93 7.63 -22.34
C LEU A 155 25.49 7.80 -23.77
N VAL A 156 25.95 9.01 -24.11
CA VAL A 156 26.62 9.29 -25.40
C VAL A 156 28.06 8.77 -25.39
N GLN A 157 28.79 8.92 -24.28
CA GLN A 157 30.11 8.33 -24.10
C GLN A 157 30.05 6.81 -24.24
N ASP A 158 29.21 6.11 -23.48
CA ASP A 158 29.06 4.65 -23.52
C ASP A 158 28.72 4.15 -24.94
N LEU A 159 27.82 4.85 -25.66
CA LEU A 159 27.53 4.55 -27.06
C LEU A 159 28.76 4.73 -27.97
N VAL A 160 29.54 5.80 -27.78
CA VAL A 160 30.78 6.04 -28.54
C VAL A 160 31.87 5.02 -28.18
N VAL A 161 31.97 4.53 -26.93
CA VAL A 161 32.88 3.42 -26.59
C VAL A 161 32.53 2.19 -27.40
N VAL A 162 31.25 1.79 -27.38
CA VAL A 162 30.78 0.58 -28.08
C VAL A 162 31.00 0.71 -29.58
N LEU A 163 30.64 1.84 -30.19
CA LEU A 163 30.88 2.07 -31.63
C LEU A 163 32.38 2.05 -31.96
N ALA A 164 33.25 2.58 -31.11
CA ALA A 164 34.69 2.50 -31.31
C ALA A 164 35.25 1.08 -31.11
N MET A 165 34.70 0.27 -30.20
CA MET A 165 35.04 -1.14 -30.06
C MET A 165 34.64 -1.95 -31.31
N VAL A 166 33.44 -1.69 -31.87
CA VAL A 166 32.99 -2.27 -33.16
C VAL A 166 33.94 -1.86 -34.29
N ALA A 167 34.33 -0.60 -34.37
CA ALA A 167 35.24 -0.12 -35.41
C ALA A 167 36.65 -0.73 -35.28
N LEU A 168 37.23 -0.75 -34.07
CA LEU A 168 38.58 -1.26 -33.84
C LEU A 168 38.67 -2.78 -34.09
N THR A 169 37.64 -3.56 -33.75
CA THR A 169 37.58 -4.99 -34.11
C THR A 169 37.42 -5.18 -35.62
N ALA A 170 36.60 -4.37 -36.30
CA ALA A 170 36.44 -4.40 -37.75
C ALA A 170 37.74 -4.05 -38.52
N PHE A 171 38.53 -3.08 -38.04
CA PHE A 171 39.80 -2.69 -38.68
C PHE A 171 41.00 -3.60 -38.33
N ALA A 172 40.94 -4.37 -37.23
CA ALA A 172 42.01 -5.28 -36.84
C ALA A 172 42.06 -6.59 -37.66
N GLY A 173 40.95 -6.96 -38.29
CA GLY A 173 40.91 -8.11 -39.17
C GLY A 173 41.84 -7.93 -40.37
N ARG A 174 42.75 -8.89 -40.62
CA ARG A 174 43.56 -8.98 -41.85
C ARG A 174 42.73 -9.40 -43.07
N ALA A 175 41.55 -8.81 -43.21
CA ALA A 175 40.63 -9.01 -44.32
C ALA A 175 41.29 -8.54 -45.61
N SER A 176 41.18 -9.35 -46.66
CA SER A 176 41.58 -8.93 -48.00
C SER A 176 40.74 -7.75 -48.48
N GLY A 177 41.24 -6.94 -49.42
CA GLY A 177 40.56 -5.70 -49.85
C GLY A 177 39.13 -5.90 -50.38
N LEU A 178 38.78 -7.11 -50.80
CA LEU A 178 37.40 -7.48 -51.17
C LEU A 178 36.52 -7.79 -49.95
N GLU A 179 37.05 -8.45 -48.92
CA GLU A 179 36.29 -8.74 -47.68
C GLU A 179 35.96 -7.47 -46.91
N LEU A 180 36.85 -6.47 -46.93
CA LEU A 180 36.62 -5.16 -46.31
C LEU A 180 35.40 -4.43 -46.92
N LEU A 181 35.10 -4.68 -48.20
CA LEU A 181 33.90 -4.16 -48.88
C LEU A 181 32.62 -4.94 -48.50
N TRP A 182 32.73 -6.24 -48.20
CA TRP A 182 31.60 -7.06 -47.78
C TRP A 182 31.25 -6.91 -46.28
N LEU A 183 32.20 -6.50 -45.43
CA LEU A 183 31.99 -6.32 -44.00
C LEU A 183 30.82 -5.36 -43.65
N PRO A 184 30.69 -4.15 -44.23
CA PRO A 184 29.53 -3.28 -43.98
C PRO A 184 28.22 -3.89 -44.52
N VAL A 185 28.26 -4.64 -45.62
CA VAL A 185 27.08 -5.33 -46.17
C VAL A 185 26.59 -6.42 -45.21
N ARG A 186 27.51 -7.22 -44.66
CA ARG A 186 27.20 -8.20 -43.59
C ARG A 186 26.64 -7.52 -42.35
N GLY A 187 27.20 -6.37 -41.94
CA GLY A 187 26.72 -5.57 -40.81
C GLY A 187 25.29 -5.07 -41.01
N VAL A 188 24.97 -4.52 -42.19
CA VAL A 188 23.61 -4.05 -42.52
C VAL A 188 22.62 -5.23 -42.59
N LEU A 189 23.00 -6.35 -43.20
CA LEU A 189 22.16 -7.55 -43.25
C LEU A 189 21.91 -8.13 -41.85
N LEU A 190 22.93 -8.17 -40.99
CA LEU A 190 22.81 -8.59 -39.59
C LEU A 190 21.86 -7.68 -38.80
N LEU A 191 22.04 -6.36 -38.88
CA LEU A 191 21.16 -5.40 -38.21
C LEU A 191 19.71 -5.47 -38.74
N ALA A 192 19.51 -5.66 -40.04
CA ALA A 192 18.19 -5.84 -40.64
C ALA A 192 17.53 -7.16 -40.19
N ALA A 193 18.27 -8.27 -40.14
CA ALA A 193 17.77 -9.55 -39.64
C ALA A 193 17.41 -9.49 -38.15
N VAL A 194 18.24 -8.83 -37.33
CA VAL A 194 17.97 -8.63 -35.89
C VAL A 194 16.78 -7.69 -35.67
N ALA A 195 16.63 -6.63 -36.47
CA ALA A 195 15.46 -5.75 -36.42
C ALA A 195 14.16 -6.44 -36.87
N TRP A 196 14.24 -7.33 -37.87
CA TRP A 196 13.10 -8.15 -38.27
C TRP A 196 12.73 -9.17 -37.17
N LEU A 197 13.72 -9.84 -36.57
CA LEU A 197 13.50 -10.75 -35.45
C LEU A 197 12.91 -10.04 -34.22
N SER A 198 13.34 -8.80 -33.92
CA SER A 198 12.84 -8.00 -32.79
C SER A 198 11.41 -7.49 -32.97
N GLN A 199 10.94 -7.38 -34.21
CA GLN A 199 9.56 -7.01 -34.52
C GLN A 199 8.64 -8.22 -34.70
N ALA A 200 9.11 -9.30 -35.33
CA ALA A 200 8.26 -10.43 -35.74
C ALA A 200 8.24 -11.61 -34.75
N VAL A 201 9.36 -11.93 -34.09
CA VAL A 201 9.52 -13.18 -33.33
C VAL A 201 9.64 -12.94 -31.83
N LEU A 202 10.52 -12.01 -31.43
CA LEU A 202 10.81 -11.71 -30.03
C LEU A 202 9.57 -11.28 -29.21
N PRO A 203 8.63 -10.43 -29.69
CA PRO A 203 7.47 -10.02 -28.90
C PRO A 203 6.57 -11.20 -28.55
N THR A 204 6.28 -12.06 -29.53
CA THR A 204 5.49 -13.27 -29.37
C THR A 204 6.17 -14.25 -28.42
N LEU A 205 7.46 -14.53 -28.65
CA LEU A 205 8.23 -15.52 -27.90
C LEU A 205 8.41 -15.10 -26.43
N PHE A 206 8.74 -13.83 -26.16
CA PHE A 206 8.86 -13.34 -24.80
C PHE A 206 7.51 -13.20 -24.08
N HIS A 207 6.40 -12.96 -24.79
CA HIS A 207 5.06 -12.96 -24.16
C HIS A 207 4.67 -14.34 -23.60
N TRP A 208 5.11 -15.44 -24.24
CA TRP A 208 4.94 -16.79 -23.69
C TRP A 208 5.82 -17.03 -22.46
N PHE A 209 7.12 -16.73 -22.54
CA PHE A 209 8.06 -17.01 -21.46
C PHE A 209 7.97 -16.05 -20.26
N ALA A 210 7.52 -14.81 -20.45
CA ALA A 210 7.33 -13.83 -19.37
C ALA A 210 6.29 -14.23 -18.31
N ARG A 211 5.49 -15.28 -18.56
CA ARG A 211 4.61 -15.91 -17.56
C ARG A 211 5.40 -16.55 -16.40
N TYR A 212 6.67 -16.88 -16.60
CA TYR A 212 7.56 -17.46 -15.58
C TYR A 212 8.84 -16.62 -15.47
N ARG A 213 9.19 -16.26 -14.24
CA ARG A 213 10.25 -15.28 -13.91
C ARG A 213 11.66 -15.79 -14.22
N GLU A 214 11.81 -17.09 -14.24
CA GLU A 214 13.03 -17.87 -14.43
C GLU A 214 13.25 -18.12 -15.93
N LEU A 215 12.19 -18.52 -16.65
CA LEU A 215 12.23 -18.71 -18.10
C LEU A 215 12.54 -17.38 -18.80
N LEU A 216 11.94 -16.26 -18.38
CA LEU A 216 12.26 -14.93 -18.92
C LEU A 216 13.77 -14.60 -18.88
N MET A 217 14.46 -14.97 -17.78
CA MET A 217 15.90 -14.75 -17.63
C MET A 217 16.71 -15.73 -18.47
N LEU A 218 16.33 -17.01 -18.50
CA LEU A 218 16.99 -18.04 -19.31
C LEU A 218 16.88 -17.75 -20.81
N THR A 219 15.70 -17.35 -21.29
CA THR A 219 15.47 -16.97 -22.69
C THR A 219 16.27 -15.72 -23.08
N ALA A 220 16.36 -14.71 -22.20
CA ALA A 220 17.19 -13.52 -22.44
C ALA A 220 18.69 -13.86 -22.52
N LEU A 221 19.20 -14.70 -21.62
CA LEU A 221 20.61 -15.13 -21.63
C LEU A 221 20.93 -16.03 -22.83
N ALA A 222 20.04 -16.96 -23.18
CA ALA A 222 20.17 -17.80 -24.37
C ALA A 222 20.17 -16.95 -25.66
N TRP A 223 19.31 -15.93 -25.75
CA TRP A 223 19.30 -14.99 -26.88
C TRP A 223 20.61 -14.20 -26.97
N ALA A 224 21.10 -13.67 -25.84
CA ALA A 224 22.37 -12.94 -25.78
C ALA A 224 23.55 -13.78 -26.32
N LEU A 225 23.67 -15.03 -25.84
CA LEU A 225 24.74 -15.94 -26.24
C LEU A 225 24.59 -16.46 -27.68
N LEU A 226 23.37 -16.75 -28.13
CA LEU A 226 23.09 -17.20 -29.49
C LEU A 226 23.48 -16.14 -30.53
N VAL A 227 23.07 -14.88 -30.32
CA VAL A 227 23.42 -13.78 -31.23
C VAL A 227 24.92 -13.45 -31.13
N ALA A 228 25.52 -13.49 -29.94
CA ALA A 228 26.97 -13.35 -29.79
C ALA A 228 27.78 -14.43 -30.55
N ALA A 229 27.27 -15.67 -30.64
CA ALA A 229 27.87 -16.73 -31.43
C ALA A 229 27.65 -16.54 -32.95
N VAL A 230 26.44 -16.16 -33.38
CA VAL A 230 26.12 -15.89 -34.80
C VAL A 230 26.94 -14.71 -35.34
N CYS A 231 27.04 -13.62 -34.59
CA CYS A 231 27.84 -12.46 -34.98
C CYS A 231 29.33 -12.82 -35.10
N HIS A 232 29.85 -13.69 -34.24
CA HIS A 232 31.22 -14.18 -34.35
C HIS A 232 31.44 -15.02 -35.62
N GLY A 233 30.50 -15.92 -35.94
CA GLY A 233 30.51 -16.69 -37.20
C GLY A 233 30.42 -15.83 -38.48
N LEU A 234 29.98 -14.57 -38.38
CA LEU A 234 29.94 -13.60 -39.49
C LEU A 234 31.22 -12.75 -39.63
N GLY A 235 32.12 -12.81 -38.65
CA GLY A 235 33.39 -12.06 -38.61
C GLY A 235 33.42 -10.88 -37.64
N PHE A 236 32.43 -10.74 -36.75
CA PHE A 236 32.45 -9.77 -35.65
C PHE A 236 33.00 -10.40 -34.35
N SER A 237 33.05 -9.64 -33.26
CA SER A 237 33.39 -10.19 -31.93
C SER A 237 32.13 -10.57 -31.13
N HIS A 238 32.28 -11.39 -30.10
CA HIS A 238 31.17 -11.80 -29.23
C HIS A 238 30.55 -10.61 -28.48
N GLU A 239 31.40 -9.66 -28.09
CA GLU A 239 31.07 -8.40 -27.43
C GLU A 239 30.11 -7.55 -28.28
N VAL A 240 30.42 -7.40 -29.57
CA VAL A 240 29.57 -6.71 -30.55
C VAL A 240 28.24 -7.43 -30.72
N GLY A 241 28.25 -8.75 -30.83
CA GLY A 241 27.03 -9.54 -30.97
C GLY A 241 26.12 -9.48 -29.75
N ALA A 242 26.67 -9.52 -28.55
CA ALA A 242 25.93 -9.39 -27.30
C ALA A 242 25.28 -8.02 -27.15
N PHE A 243 25.98 -6.94 -27.51
CA PHE A 243 25.39 -5.59 -27.56
C PHE A 243 24.20 -5.53 -28.52
N VAL A 244 24.36 -6.02 -29.76
CA VAL A 244 23.29 -6.08 -30.77
C VAL A 244 22.09 -6.90 -30.28
N ALA A 245 22.34 -8.01 -29.58
CA ALA A 245 21.30 -8.83 -28.97
C ALA A 245 20.51 -8.10 -27.88
N GLY A 246 21.18 -7.24 -27.10
CA GLY A 246 20.55 -6.38 -26.09
C GLY A 246 19.67 -5.31 -26.73
N VAL A 247 20.17 -4.61 -27.76
CA VAL A 247 19.41 -3.60 -28.52
C VAL A 247 18.14 -4.21 -29.15
N ALA A 248 18.21 -5.47 -29.60
CA ALA A 248 17.04 -6.21 -30.09
C ALA A 248 15.93 -6.41 -29.04
N LEU A 249 16.29 -6.47 -27.75
CA LEU A 249 15.36 -6.64 -26.63
C LEU A 249 14.95 -5.32 -25.97
N ALA A 250 15.70 -4.23 -26.18
CA ALA A 250 15.40 -2.89 -25.64
C ALA A 250 14.05 -2.31 -26.11
N SER A 251 13.55 -2.78 -27.26
CA SER A 251 12.24 -2.44 -27.81
C SER A 251 11.07 -3.26 -27.20
N THR A 252 11.34 -4.24 -26.34
CA THR A 252 10.30 -5.08 -25.74
C THR A 252 9.82 -4.52 -24.38
N PRO A 253 8.55 -4.73 -24.01
CA PRO A 253 8.03 -4.27 -22.71
C PRO A 253 8.66 -5.00 -21.50
N TYR A 254 9.46 -6.04 -21.74
CA TYR A 254 10.12 -6.83 -20.70
C TYR A 254 11.54 -6.33 -20.35
N ARG A 255 12.05 -5.31 -21.06
CA ARG A 255 13.44 -4.81 -20.94
C ARG A 255 13.90 -4.54 -19.50
N GLU A 256 13.04 -3.94 -18.68
CA GLU A 256 13.35 -3.59 -17.29
C GLU A 256 13.35 -4.82 -16.38
N ALA A 257 12.40 -5.75 -16.59
CA ALA A 257 12.35 -7.02 -15.86
C ALA A 257 13.53 -7.94 -16.20
N ILE A 258 14.01 -7.91 -17.44
CA ILE A 258 15.22 -8.62 -17.89
C ILE A 258 16.47 -7.95 -17.30
N GLY A 259 16.59 -6.62 -17.44
CA GLY A 259 17.75 -5.85 -16.98
C GLY A 259 17.98 -5.93 -15.47
N ALA A 260 16.92 -5.80 -14.68
CA ALA A 260 17.00 -5.92 -13.22
C ALA A 260 17.50 -7.32 -12.77
N ARG A 261 17.11 -8.39 -13.48
CA ARG A 261 17.53 -9.77 -13.18
C ARG A 261 18.98 -10.04 -13.59
N LEU A 262 19.37 -9.60 -14.79
CA LEU A 262 20.72 -9.84 -15.30
C LEU A 262 21.79 -8.94 -14.67
N THR A 263 21.40 -7.82 -14.04
CA THR A 263 22.32 -6.94 -13.29
C THR A 263 23.13 -7.70 -12.24
N ALA A 264 22.48 -8.52 -11.40
CA ALA A 264 23.18 -9.28 -10.35
C ALA A 264 24.14 -10.34 -10.92
N LEU A 265 23.75 -11.05 -11.99
CA LEU A 265 24.59 -12.04 -12.66
C LEU A 265 25.79 -11.39 -13.38
N ARG A 266 25.56 -10.23 -14.02
CA ARG A 266 26.60 -9.40 -14.63
C ARG A 266 27.64 -8.97 -13.60
N ASP A 267 27.19 -8.44 -12.46
CA ASP A 267 28.09 -7.87 -11.46
C ASP A 267 28.91 -8.96 -10.75
N PHE A 268 28.33 -10.15 -10.55
CA PHE A 268 29.06 -11.34 -10.12
C PHE A 268 30.14 -11.78 -11.12
N LEU A 269 29.87 -11.75 -12.42
CA LEU A 269 30.86 -12.13 -13.45
C LEU A 269 31.94 -11.05 -13.66
N LEU A 270 31.59 -9.77 -13.53
CA LEU A 270 32.53 -8.65 -13.63
C LEU A 270 33.55 -8.61 -12.49
N LEU A 271 33.22 -9.16 -11.31
CA LEU A 271 34.19 -9.38 -10.22
C LEU A 271 35.43 -10.12 -10.74
N PHE A 272 35.25 -11.20 -11.51
CA PHE A 272 36.36 -11.98 -12.05
C PHE A 272 37.20 -11.21 -13.09
N PHE A 273 36.59 -10.32 -13.87
CA PHE A 273 37.31 -9.42 -14.78
C PHE A 273 38.19 -8.43 -14.03
N PHE A 274 37.68 -7.78 -12.98
CA PHE A 274 38.47 -6.83 -12.20
C PHE A 274 39.55 -7.50 -11.36
N VAL A 275 39.30 -8.72 -10.86
CA VAL A 275 40.30 -9.57 -10.20
C VAL A 275 41.42 -9.98 -11.17
N ASP A 276 41.08 -10.46 -12.36
CA ASP A 276 42.07 -10.77 -13.40
C ASP A 276 42.92 -9.54 -13.77
N LEU A 277 42.28 -8.40 -14.03
CA LEU A 277 42.96 -7.16 -14.39
C LEU A 277 43.92 -6.68 -13.28
N GLY A 278 43.49 -6.75 -12.01
CA GLY A 278 44.36 -6.47 -10.86
C GLY A 278 45.52 -7.45 -10.72
N SER A 279 45.30 -8.74 -11.01
CA SER A 279 46.34 -9.78 -10.92
C SER A 279 47.47 -9.63 -11.96
N ARG A 280 47.23 -8.85 -13.02
CA ARG A 280 48.21 -8.52 -14.08
C ARG A 280 49.17 -7.39 -13.69
N LEU A 281 48.96 -6.71 -12.57
CA LEU A 281 49.81 -5.61 -12.08
C LEU A 281 51.03 -6.13 -11.30
N LEU A 282 52.18 -6.27 -11.96
CA LEU A 282 53.42 -6.65 -11.29
C LEU A 282 54.04 -5.45 -10.53
N PRO A 283 54.43 -5.57 -9.25
CA PRO A 283 54.97 -4.46 -8.46
C PRO A 283 56.15 -3.70 -9.10
N GLY A 284 57.03 -4.40 -9.81
CA GLY A 284 58.15 -3.77 -10.54
C GLY A 284 57.71 -2.92 -11.73
N GLN A 285 56.68 -3.34 -12.47
CA GLN A 285 56.06 -2.54 -13.54
C GLN A 285 55.30 -1.35 -12.95
N VAL A 286 54.53 -1.58 -11.86
CA VAL A 286 53.81 -0.51 -11.16
C VAL A 286 54.76 0.59 -10.70
N ALA A 287 55.91 0.24 -10.11
CA ALA A 287 56.92 1.23 -9.69
C ALA A 287 57.48 2.07 -10.86
N ALA A 288 57.70 1.46 -12.02
CA ALA A 288 58.20 2.16 -13.21
C ALA A 288 57.11 3.05 -13.88
N LEU A 289 55.86 2.57 -13.92
CA LEU A 289 54.74 3.26 -14.55
C LEU A 289 54.09 4.32 -13.65
N TRP A 290 54.33 4.29 -12.33
CA TRP A 290 53.69 5.18 -11.35
C TRP A 290 53.78 6.68 -11.67
N PRO A 291 54.94 7.27 -12.06
CA PRO A 291 55.00 8.71 -12.33
C PRO A 291 54.13 9.13 -13.52
N MET A 292 54.10 8.28 -14.56
CA MET A 292 53.31 8.52 -15.78
C MET A 292 51.81 8.31 -15.52
N ALA A 293 51.45 7.26 -14.76
CA ALA A 293 50.07 7.03 -14.33
C ALA A 293 49.55 8.16 -13.42
N LEU A 294 50.38 8.71 -12.55
CA LEU A 294 50.03 9.87 -11.72
C LEU A 294 49.82 11.13 -12.57
N GLY A 295 50.68 11.40 -13.55
CA GLY A 295 50.54 12.51 -14.49
C GLY A 295 49.25 12.43 -15.32
N LEU A 296 48.95 11.24 -15.87
CA LEU A 296 47.70 10.99 -16.59
C LEU A 296 46.47 11.04 -15.68
N SER A 297 46.59 10.63 -14.41
CA SER A 297 45.51 10.77 -13.41
C SER A 297 45.22 12.23 -13.12
N MET A 298 46.26 13.05 -12.95
CA MET A 298 46.13 14.49 -12.72
C MET A 298 45.54 15.22 -13.94
N PHE A 299 45.95 14.86 -15.16
CA PHE A 299 45.29 15.34 -16.39
C PHE A 299 43.79 15.00 -16.37
N THR A 300 43.46 13.76 -16.03
CA THR A 300 42.08 13.24 -16.09
C THR A 300 41.19 13.86 -15.00
N LEU A 301 41.71 14.13 -13.80
CA LEU A 301 40.94 14.76 -12.71
C LEU A 301 40.90 16.30 -12.76
N LEU A 302 41.76 16.97 -13.53
CA LEU A 302 41.79 18.44 -13.61
C LEU A 302 41.41 18.96 -15.01
N VAL A 303 42.06 18.48 -16.07
CA VAL A 303 41.93 19.04 -17.43
C VAL A 303 40.64 18.57 -18.10
N LYS A 304 40.25 17.30 -17.93
CA LYS A 304 39.01 16.76 -18.52
C LYS A 304 37.73 17.42 -17.94
N PRO A 305 37.58 17.63 -16.62
CA PRO A 305 36.54 18.50 -16.07
C PRO A 305 36.50 19.89 -16.71
N VAL A 306 37.66 20.53 -16.90
CA VAL A 306 37.73 21.86 -17.54
C VAL A 306 37.30 21.82 -19.01
N ILE A 307 37.64 20.77 -19.78
CA ILE A 307 37.14 20.58 -21.15
C ILE A 307 35.60 20.46 -21.15
N ILE A 308 35.03 19.69 -20.21
CA ILE A 308 33.58 19.52 -20.07
C ILE A 308 32.91 20.85 -19.69
N MET A 309 33.46 21.58 -18.71
CA MET A 309 32.99 22.91 -18.30
C MET A 309 32.98 23.90 -19.48
N ALA A 310 34.08 23.95 -20.25
CA ALA A 310 34.21 24.82 -21.40
C ALA A 310 33.17 24.50 -22.49
N LEU A 311 32.97 23.22 -22.82
CA LEU A 311 32.01 22.81 -23.85
C LEU A 311 30.55 23.06 -23.44
N LEU A 312 30.20 22.82 -22.17
CA LEU A 312 28.88 23.14 -21.63
C LEU A 312 28.64 24.66 -21.58
N GLY A 313 29.61 25.45 -21.10
CA GLY A 313 29.52 26.92 -21.08
C GLY A 313 29.39 27.54 -22.47
N LEU A 314 30.18 27.05 -23.45
CA LEU A 314 30.05 27.45 -24.86
C LEU A 314 28.69 27.09 -25.46
N ALA A 315 28.06 26.00 -25.00
CA ALA A 315 26.72 25.58 -25.41
C ALA A 315 25.58 26.33 -24.68
N GLY A 316 25.89 27.27 -23.78
CA GLY A 316 24.91 28.09 -23.06
C GLY A 316 24.34 27.45 -21.78
N PHE A 317 24.99 26.43 -21.23
CA PHE A 317 24.71 26.00 -19.85
C PHE A 317 25.32 27.01 -18.87
N ARG A 318 24.74 27.10 -17.67
CA ARG A 318 25.09 28.11 -16.66
C ARG A 318 26.08 27.58 -15.62
N ARG A 319 26.71 28.51 -14.89
CA ARG A 319 27.88 28.30 -14.02
C ARG A 319 27.75 27.12 -13.06
N ARG A 320 26.64 27.01 -12.31
CA ARG A 320 26.35 25.88 -11.41
C ARG A 320 26.28 24.57 -12.19
N THR A 321 25.51 24.54 -13.28
CA THR A 321 25.29 23.33 -14.08
C THR A 321 26.58 22.79 -14.69
N TYR A 322 27.39 23.63 -15.36
CA TYR A 322 28.62 23.16 -15.99
C TYR A 322 29.74 22.89 -14.99
N GLY A 323 29.79 23.64 -13.89
CA GLY A 323 30.73 23.39 -12.79
C GLY A 323 30.50 22.03 -12.14
N LEU A 324 29.29 21.77 -11.65
CA LEU A 324 28.95 20.50 -10.99
C LEU A 324 29.04 19.31 -11.96
N ALA A 325 28.47 19.41 -13.16
CA ALA A 325 28.54 18.33 -14.15
C ALA A 325 29.99 18.00 -14.56
N GLY A 326 30.83 19.04 -14.76
CA GLY A 326 32.24 18.86 -15.10
C GLY A 326 33.04 18.17 -14.00
N LEU A 327 32.84 18.56 -12.73
CA LEU A 327 33.51 17.95 -11.58
C LEU A 327 33.13 16.48 -11.39
N VAL A 328 31.86 16.11 -11.59
CA VAL A 328 31.36 14.74 -11.40
C VAL A 328 31.86 13.77 -12.48
N MET A 329 32.24 14.28 -13.67
CA MET A 329 32.65 13.47 -14.83
C MET A 329 34.17 13.34 -15.03
N GLY A 330 35.01 13.68 -14.06
CA GLY A 330 36.47 13.66 -14.23
C GLY A 330 37.09 12.28 -14.49
N GLN A 331 36.73 11.27 -13.71
CA GLN A 331 37.32 9.92 -13.71
C GLN A 331 37.18 9.14 -15.04
N ILE A 332 37.89 8.02 -15.13
CA ILE A 332 37.88 7.08 -16.27
C ILE A 332 36.66 6.14 -16.19
N SER A 333 36.22 5.60 -17.33
CA SER A 333 35.16 4.57 -17.40
C SER A 333 35.70 3.14 -17.24
N GLU A 334 34.91 2.23 -16.69
CA GLU A 334 35.22 0.79 -16.75
C GLU A 334 35.33 0.29 -18.20
N PHE A 335 34.54 0.86 -19.12
CA PHE A 335 34.62 0.54 -20.54
C PHE A 335 35.97 0.93 -21.17
N SER A 336 36.70 1.89 -20.60
CA SER A 336 38.06 2.23 -21.01
C SER A 336 39.06 1.10 -20.72
N LEU A 337 38.86 0.35 -19.63
CA LEU A 337 39.67 -0.82 -19.28
C LEU A 337 39.34 -2.02 -20.18
N ILE A 338 38.06 -2.19 -20.53
CA ILE A 338 37.60 -3.22 -21.48
C ILE A 338 38.16 -2.93 -22.89
N LEU A 339 38.09 -1.68 -23.35
CA LEU A 339 38.70 -1.20 -24.59
C LEU A 339 40.22 -1.47 -24.63
N ALA A 340 40.93 -1.24 -23.53
CA ALA A 340 42.36 -1.48 -23.42
C ALA A 340 42.70 -2.99 -23.42
N ALA A 341 41.94 -3.81 -22.69
CA ALA A 341 42.07 -5.27 -22.72
C ALA A 341 41.82 -5.84 -24.13
N MET A 342 40.83 -5.31 -24.84
CA MET A 342 40.56 -5.66 -26.24
C MET A 342 41.72 -5.23 -27.16
N GLY A 343 42.31 -4.05 -26.94
CA GLY A 343 43.50 -3.59 -27.69
C GLY A 343 44.70 -4.55 -27.59
N VAL A 344 44.90 -5.20 -26.44
CA VAL A 344 45.91 -6.27 -26.28
C VAL A 344 45.53 -7.53 -27.05
N GLN A 345 44.25 -7.94 -27.05
CA GLN A 345 43.80 -9.11 -27.82
C GLN A 345 43.94 -8.91 -29.34
N LEU A 346 43.81 -7.68 -29.82
CA LEU A 346 44.03 -7.30 -31.23
C LEU A 346 45.51 -7.06 -31.57
N GLY A 347 46.43 -7.12 -30.60
CA GLY A 347 47.86 -6.83 -30.80
C GLY A 347 48.18 -5.35 -31.08
N HIS A 348 47.26 -4.44 -30.74
CA HIS A 348 47.43 -2.99 -30.89
C HIS A 348 48.03 -2.31 -29.65
N LEU A 349 48.04 -2.99 -28.51
CA LEU A 349 48.55 -2.50 -27.23
C LEU A 349 49.49 -3.50 -26.57
N ASP A 350 50.57 -2.98 -25.98
CA ASP A 350 51.40 -3.72 -25.05
C ASP A 350 50.76 -3.81 -23.67
N ARG A 351 51.12 -4.86 -22.92
CA ARG A 351 50.57 -5.13 -21.58
C ARG A 351 50.85 -4.00 -20.58
N ASP A 352 51.98 -3.30 -20.74
CA ASP A 352 52.35 -2.17 -19.90
C ASP A 352 51.39 -0.98 -20.05
N VAL A 353 50.79 -0.78 -21.24
CA VAL A 353 49.79 0.28 -21.46
C VAL A 353 48.48 -0.05 -20.74
N VAL A 354 48.10 -1.32 -20.67
CA VAL A 354 46.92 -1.78 -19.90
C VAL A 354 47.20 -1.73 -18.39
N ALA A 355 48.40 -2.11 -17.95
CA ALA A 355 48.81 -1.96 -16.55
C ALA A 355 48.78 -0.48 -16.12
N MET A 356 49.31 0.41 -16.96
CA MET A 356 49.21 1.86 -16.78
C MET A 356 47.74 2.32 -16.71
N LEU A 357 46.91 2.01 -17.72
CA LEU A 357 45.49 2.42 -17.73
C LEU A 357 44.70 1.89 -16.52
N THR A 358 44.99 0.68 -16.06
CA THR A 358 44.41 0.11 -14.83
C THR A 358 44.83 0.92 -13.60
N LEU A 359 46.10 1.34 -13.52
CA LEU A 359 46.60 2.19 -12.45
C LEU A 359 46.01 3.62 -12.48
N VAL A 360 45.85 4.21 -13.67
CA VAL A 360 45.16 5.51 -13.81
C VAL A 360 43.68 5.38 -13.43
N ALA A 361 42.99 4.31 -13.84
CA ALA A 361 41.60 4.07 -13.43
C ALA A 361 41.48 3.88 -11.91
N PHE A 362 42.40 3.10 -11.31
CA PHE A 362 42.46 2.89 -9.87
C PHE A 362 42.59 4.23 -9.10
N ILE A 363 43.57 5.06 -9.47
CA ILE A 363 43.80 6.37 -8.84
C ILE A 363 42.62 7.32 -9.08
N THR A 364 42.13 7.42 -10.32
CA THR A 364 41.08 8.38 -10.67
C THR A 364 39.73 8.05 -10.04
N ILE A 365 39.32 6.78 -10.03
CA ILE A 365 38.06 6.34 -9.38
C ILE A 365 38.14 6.48 -7.85
N SER A 366 39.29 6.13 -7.25
CA SER A 366 39.49 6.28 -5.80
C SER A 366 39.34 7.73 -5.35
N LEU A 367 40.01 8.65 -6.06
CA LEU A 367 40.03 10.06 -5.68
C LEU A 367 38.75 10.79 -6.11
N SER A 368 38.17 10.45 -7.27
CA SER A 368 36.90 11.05 -7.71
C SER A 368 35.76 10.75 -6.76
N SER A 369 35.76 9.58 -6.10
CA SER A 369 34.74 9.23 -5.11
C SER A 369 34.69 10.26 -3.97
N TYR A 370 35.84 10.75 -3.49
CA TYR A 370 35.90 11.82 -2.49
C TYR A 370 35.67 13.23 -3.06
N VAL A 371 36.13 13.50 -4.30
CA VAL A 371 35.88 14.77 -5.00
C VAL A 371 34.39 14.99 -5.25
N ILE A 372 33.67 13.94 -5.66
CA ILE A 372 32.21 13.95 -5.80
C ILE A 372 31.56 14.12 -4.43
N ASP A 373 32.07 13.45 -3.39
CA ASP A 373 31.54 13.61 -2.03
C ASP A 373 31.68 15.06 -1.49
N GLN A 374 32.66 15.83 -1.97
CA GLN A 374 32.85 17.24 -1.62
C GLN A 374 32.50 18.23 -2.75
N VAL A 375 31.78 17.79 -3.80
CA VAL A 375 31.62 18.56 -5.05
C VAL A 375 31.06 19.97 -4.86
N HIS A 376 30.11 20.17 -3.95
CA HIS A 376 29.53 21.49 -3.66
C HIS A 376 30.52 22.44 -2.97
N GLY A 377 31.37 21.93 -2.06
CA GLY A 377 32.43 22.74 -1.44
C GLY A 377 33.55 23.08 -2.43
N LEU A 378 33.92 22.14 -3.29
CA LEU A 378 34.87 22.36 -4.37
C LEU A 378 34.33 23.33 -5.44
N PHE A 379 33.03 23.28 -5.73
CA PHE A 379 32.37 24.23 -6.61
C PHE A 379 32.47 25.66 -6.09
N GLU A 380 32.17 25.92 -4.80
CA GLU A 380 32.29 27.28 -4.24
C GLU A 380 33.74 27.80 -4.23
N ILE A 381 34.74 26.93 -4.03
CA ILE A 381 36.17 27.30 -4.14
C ILE A 381 36.52 27.67 -5.60
N LEU A 382 36.00 26.92 -6.57
CA LEU A 382 36.22 27.17 -8.01
C LEU A 382 35.34 28.29 -8.57
N LYS A 383 34.25 28.65 -7.87
CA LYS A 383 33.22 29.59 -8.34
C LYS A 383 33.80 30.88 -8.91
N PRO A 384 34.77 31.58 -8.28
CA PRO A 384 35.32 32.82 -8.84
C PRO A 384 35.95 32.66 -10.23
N TRP A 385 36.57 31.51 -10.51
CA TRP A 385 37.36 31.26 -11.72
C TRP A 385 36.49 30.77 -12.90
N LEU A 386 35.36 30.12 -12.64
CA LEU A 386 34.52 29.47 -13.67
C LEU A 386 33.90 30.42 -14.70
N GLY A 387 33.81 31.72 -14.43
CA GLY A 387 33.18 32.71 -15.31
C GLY A 387 33.90 32.98 -16.64
N VAL A 388 35.11 32.44 -16.84
CA VAL A 388 35.84 32.52 -18.12
C VAL A 388 35.14 31.70 -19.22
N PHE A 389 34.40 30.66 -18.85
CA PHE A 389 33.65 29.80 -19.79
C PHE A 389 32.20 30.25 -19.99
N GLU A 390 31.76 31.29 -19.27
CA GLU A 390 30.38 31.76 -19.29
C GLU A 390 30.14 32.64 -20.51
N ARG A 391 29.33 32.14 -21.45
CA ARG A 391 29.03 32.85 -22.68
C ARG A 391 28.08 34.01 -22.38
N ARG A 392 28.60 35.24 -22.33
CA ARG A 392 27.80 36.49 -22.30
C ARG A 392 27.07 36.73 -23.63
N VAL A 393 26.11 35.86 -23.91
CA VAL A 393 25.04 36.03 -24.89
C VAL A 393 23.78 35.76 -24.09
N PRO A 394 23.12 36.80 -23.52
CA PRO A 394 21.78 36.61 -23.00
C PRO A 394 20.93 36.05 -24.14
N ASP A 395 20.11 35.04 -23.87
CA ASP A 395 19.16 34.55 -24.86
C ASP A 395 18.27 35.74 -25.28
N ARG A 396 17.73 35.76 -26.51
CA ARG A 396 17.01 36.95 -27.00
C ARG A 396 15.82 37.33 -26.09
N TYR A 397 15.25 36.32 -25.44
CA TYR A 397 14.20 36.43 -24.44
C TYR A 397 14.70 36.78 -23.02
N GLU A 398 15.97 36.56 -22.67
CA GLU A 398 16.52 36.98 -21.37
C GLU A 398 16.70 38.51 -21.32
N ALA A 399 17.11 39.13 -22.42
CA ALA A 399 17.14 40.59 -22.55
C ALA A 399 15.73 41.22 -22.54
N GLU A 400 14.70 40.49 -23.01
CA GLU A 400 13.29 40.88 -22.84
C GLU A 400 12.81 40.67 -21.39
N VAL A 401 13.34 39.66 -20.68
CA VAL A 401 12.99 39.35 -19.27
C VAL A 401 13.60 40.33 -18.27
N GLU A 402 14.85 40.79 -18.47
CA GLU A 402 15.41 41.94 -17.71
C GLU A 402 14.56 43.21 -17.88
N GLN A 403 13.83 43.34 -18.99
CA GLN A 403 12.94 44.46 -19.30
C GLN A 403 11.46 44.16 -19.01
N THR A 404 11.12 42.96 -18.51
CA THR A 404 9.74 42.56 -18.21
C THR A 404 9.37 42.96 -16.79
N GLU A 405 8.52 43.99 -16.65
CA GLU A 405 7.89 44.29 -15.36
C GLU A 405 6.92 43.17 -14.96
N ALA A 406 7.31 42.37 -13.97
CA ALA A 406 6.49 41.32 -13.38
C ALA A 406 5.99 41.73 -11.98
N ASP A 407 4.69 41.57 -11.74
CA ASP A 407 4.06 41.75 -10.43
C ASP A 407 4.26 40.50 -9.55
N ALA A 408 4.45 39.32 -10.15
CA ALA A 408 4.89 38.10 -9.48
C ALA A 408 5.77 37.19 -10.37
N VAL A 409 6.64 36.39 -9.74
CA VAL A 409 7.48 35.36 -10.41
C VAL A 409 7.02 33.97 -9.98
N VAL A 410 6.85 33.05 -10.93
CA VAL A 410 6.34 31.69 -10.67
C VAL A 410 7.36 30.63 -11.09
N PHE A 411 8.01 30.00 -10.12
CA PHE A 411 8.97 28.90 -10.30
C PHE A 411 8.24 27.55 -10.39
N GLY A 412 8.58 26.71 -11.37
CA GLY A 412 7.98 25.40 -11.59
C GLY A 412 6.69 25.44 -12.42
N LEU A 413 6.81 25.75 -13.71
CA LEU A 413 5.74 25.84 -14.71
C LEU A 413 5.13 24.48 -15.12
N GLY A 414 5.36 23.43 -14.34
CA GLY A 414 4.67 22.13 -14.46
C GLY A 414 3.15 22.21 -14.24
N ARG A 415 2.49 21.06 -14.08
CA ARG A 415 1.00 20.97 -14.07
C ARG A 415 0.32 21.90 -13.06
N TYR A 416 0.96 22.17 -11.92
CA TYR A 416 0.44 23.03 -10.84
C TYR A 416 0.85 24.50 -11.03
N GLY A 417 2.15 24.83 -11.03
CA GLY A 417 2.61 26.22 -11.21
C GLY A 417 2.23 26.85 -12.56
N GLY A 418 2.17 26.06 -13.63
CA GLY A 418 1.65 26.50 -14.93
C GLY A 418 0.14 26.77 -14.92
N ARG A 419 -0.63 26.17 -13.99
CA ARG A 419 -2.04 26.54 -13.74
C ARG A 419 -2.15 27.81 -12.89
N ILE A 420 -1.33 27.95 -11.85
CA ILE A 420 -1.25 29.17 -11.02
C ILE A 420 -0.91 30.38 -11.89
N ALA A 421 0.14 30.29 -12.73
CA ALA A 421 0.56 31.37 -13.60
C ALA A 421 -0.54 31.78 -14.59
N LEU A 422 -1.20 30.81 -15.26
CA LEU A 422 -2.32 31.13 -16.15
C LEU A 422 -3.54 31.71 -15.42
N GLY A 423 -3.80 31.28 -14.17
CA GLY A 423 -4.88 31.82 -13.34
C GLY A 423 -4.64 33.26 -12.91
N LEU A 424 -3.44 33.58 -12.44
CA LEU A 424 -3.03 34.94 -12.09
C LEU A 424 -2.97 35.85 -13.33
N GLN A 425 -2.50 35.34 -14.48
CA GLN A 425 -2.48 36.09 -15.74
C GLN A 425 -3.91 36.41 -16.23
N ALA A 426 -4.86 35.48 -16.06
CA ALA A 426 -6.28 35.72 -16.36
C ALA A 426 -6.93 36.75 -15.42
N GLN A 427 -6.35 36.98 -14.23
CA GLN A 427 -6.71 38.08 -13.32
C GLN A 427 -5.92 39.38 -13.58
N GLY A 428 -5.19 39.46 -14.70
CA GLY A 428 -4.49 40.68 -15.13
C GLY A 428 -3.13 40.93 -14.48
N TRP A 429 -2.58 39.98 -13.71
CA TRP A 429 -1.22 40.09 -13.18
C TRP A 429 -0.19 39.96 -14.31
N ARG A 430 0.84 40.79 -14.30
CA ARG A 430 2.02 40.58 -15.15
C ARG A 430 2.94 39.59 -14.45
N LEU A 431 3.35 38.55 -15.16
CA LEU A 431 4.02 37.41 -14.55
C LEU A 431 5.26 37.02 -15.34
N LEU A 432 6.28 36.59 -14.60
CA LEU A 432 7.44 35.91 -15.15
C LEU A 432 7.44 34.46 -14.70
N GLY A 433 7.26 33.55 -15.65
CA GLY A 433 7.42 32.12 -15.42
C GLY A 433 8.89 31.71 -15.37
N VAL A 434 9.21 30.78 -14.48
CA VAL A 434 10.55 30.22 -14.30
C VAL A 434 10.44 28.69 -14.29
N ASP A 435 11.25 27.99 -15.09
CA ASP A 435 11.42 26.55 -14.96
C ASP A 435 12.84 26.10 -15.38
N PHE A 436 13.29 24.98 -14.82
CA PHE A 436 14.54 24.29 -15.12
C PHE A 436 14.36 23.21 -16.20
N ASP A 437 13.12 22.95 -16.61
CA ASP A 437 12.75 22.18 -17.80
C ASP A 437 12.41 23.15 -18.95
N PRO A 438 13.03 23.04 -20.14
CA PRO A 438 12.74 23.94 -21.26
C PRO A 438 11.35 23.72 -21.88
N ASP A 439 10.72 22.55 -21.72
CA ASP A 439 9.42 22.26 -22.33
C ASP A 439 8.25 23.01 -21.66
N PRO A 440 8.15 23.12 -20.32
CA PRO A 440 7.27 24.08 -19.65
C PRO A 440 7.51 25.52 -20.10
N VAL A 441 8.76 25.99 -20.18
CA VAL A 441 9.10 27.36 -20.64
C VAL A 441 8.63 27.60 -22.07
N ALA A 442 8.87 26.66 -22.99
CA ALA A 442 8.43 26.74 -24.37
C ALA A 442 6.89 26.79 -24.48
N ARG A 443 6.19 25.95 -23.71
CA ARG A 443 4.70 25.92 -23.67
C ARG A 443 4.10 27.17 -23.01
N ALA A 444 4.79 27.80 -22.05
CA ALA A 444 4.41 29.09 -21.48
C ALA A 444 4.55 30.21 -22.51
N ARG A 445 5.72 30.30 -23.17
CA ARG A 445 5.97 31.27 -24.26
C ARG A 445 4.94 31.14 -25.40
N GLN A 446 4.62 29.91 -25.82
CA GLN A 446 3.57 29.64 -26.82
C GLN A 446 2.16 30.09 -26.41
N ARG A 447 1.91 30.31 -25.12
CA ARG A 447 0.63 30.80 -24.57
C ARG A 447 0.63 32.30 -24.26
N GLY A 448 1.70 33.02 -24.59
CA GLY A 448 1.82 34.45 -24.30
C GLY A 448 2.14 34.76 -22.83
N LEU A 449 2.66 33.79 -22.07
CA LEU A 449 3.23 34.03 -20.74
C LEU A 449 4.74 34.28 -20.89
N PRO A 450 5.29 35.44 -20.48
CA PRO A 450 6.72 35.64 -20.38
C PRO A 450 7.34 34.58 -19.46
N ALA A 451 8.35 33.86 -19.94
CA ALA A 451 9.01 32.83 -19.17
C ALA A 451 10.50 32.72 -19.52
N CYS A 452 11.34 32.51 -18.51
CA CYS A 452 12.76 32.21 -18.65
C CYS A 452 13.09 30.79 -18.19
N TYR A 453 14.21 30.29 -18.71
CA TYR A 453 14.81 29.04 -18.29
C TYR A 453 15.80 29.34 -17.17
N LEU A 454 15.47 28.92 -15.94
CA LEU A 454 16.18 29.34 -14.73
C LEU A 454 16.07 28.25 -13.67
N ASP A 455 17.21 27.92 -13.05
CA ASP A 455 17.29 26.96 -11.95
C ASP A 455 17.04 27.67 -10.61
N ALA A 456 16.07 27.16 -9.84
CA ALA A 456 15.69 27.73 -8.55
C ALA A 456 16.78 27.60 -7.48
N GLU A 457 17.73 26.68 -7.65
CA GLU A 457 18.84 26.50 -6.71
C GLU A 457 20.05 27.40 -6.99
N ASP A 458 20.17 27.98 -8.18
CA ASP A 458 21.35 28.74 -8.60
C ASP A 458 21.27 30.20 -8.07
N PRO A 459 22.14 30.61 -7.12
CA PRO A 459 22.00 31.93 -6.50
C PRO A 459 22.35 33.09 -7.43
N ASP A 460 23.25 32.84 -8.39
CA ASP A 460 23.68 33.84 -9.36
C ASP A 460 22.58 34.05 -10.42
N MET A 461 21.80 33.00 -10.71
CA MET A 461 20.63 33.05 -11.59
C MET A 461 19.48 33.88 -11.03
N VAL A 462 19.03 33.59 -9.79
CA VAL A 462 17.90 34.29 -9.16
C VAL A 462 18.20 35.79 -8.98
N ALA A 463 19.48 36.17 -8.84
CA ALA A 463 19.92 37.56 -8.78
C ALA A 463 19.63 38.39 -10.04
N HIS A 464 19.43 37.76 -11.21
CA HIS A 464 19.12 38.44 -12.47
C HIS A 464 17.60 38.57 -12.74
N LEU A 465 16.74 38.16 -11.79
CA LEU A 465 15.30 38.38 -11.88
C LEU A 465 14.95 39.82 -11.48
N PRO A 466 13.86 40.42 -12.02
CA PRO A 466 13.44 41.80 -11.74
C PRO A 466 12.80 41.98 -10.34
N LEU A 467 13.45 41.44 -9.30
CA LEU A 467 12.92 41.28 -7.93
C LEU A 467 12.60 42.60 -7.21
N GLU A 468 13.12 43.74 -7.67
CA GLU A 468 12.86 45.06 -7.07
C GLU A 468 11.37 45.47 -7.10
N ARG A 469 10.60 45.01 -8.10
CA ARG A 469 9.18 45.40 -8.31
C ARG A 469 8.20 44.24 -8.07
N VAL A 470 8.73 43.02 -7.92
CA VAL A 470 7.96 41.79 -7.71
C VAL A 470 7.32 41.77 -6.32
N ARG A 471 6.01 41.57 -6.26
CA ARG A 471 5.24 41.52 -5.01
C ARG A 471 5.16 40.12 -4.40
N TRP A 472 5.18 39.10 -5.25
CA TRP A 472 5.14 37.70 -4.87
C TRP A 472 6.17 36.87 -5.65
N VAL A 473 6.93 36.04 -4.93
CA VAL A 473 7.62 34.89 -5.54
C VAL A 473 6.84 33.63 -5.16
N VAL A 474 6.44 32.83 -6.14
CA VAL A 474 5.66 31.60 -5.93
C VAL A 474 6.46 30.42 -6.47
N SER A 475 6.90 29.51 -5.60
CA SER A 475 7.47 28.23 -6.01
C SER A 475 6.40 27.14 -6.00
N ALA A 476 6.10 26.58 -7.16
CA ALA A 476 5.34 25.35 -7.32
C ALA A 476 6.25 24.10 -7.32
N ILE A 477 7.55 24.27 -7.09
CA ILE A 477 8.49 23.17 -6.86
C ILE A 477 8.20 22.59 -5.48
N ARG A 478 8.20 21.27 -5.36
CA ARG A 478 7.76 20.54 -4.15
C ARG A 478 8.91 19.92 -3.35
N ASP A 479 10.14 20.08 -3.80
CA ASP A 479 11.33 19.62 -3.10
C ASP A 479 11.76 20.61 -2.01
N LEU A 480 11.98 20.08 -0.80
CA LEU A 480 12.32 20.86 0.39
C LEU A 480 13.70 21.54 0.28
N ASN A 481 14.67 20.88 -0.35
CA ASN A 481 16.04 21.41 -0.49
C ASN A 481 16.09 22.51 -1.54
N VAL A 482 15.42 22.32 -2.68
CA VAL A 482 15.30 23.34 -3.74
C VAL A 482 14.60 24.59 -3.20
N ASN A 483 13.48 24.42 -2.47
CA ASN A 483 12.78 25.56 -1.85
C ASN A 483 13.64 26.24 -0.78
N ARG A 484 14.44 25.51 0.02
CA ARG A 484 15.40 26.11 0.97
C ARG A 484 16.51 26.91 0.26
N ALA A 485 17.07 26.40 -0.84
CA ALA A 485 18.09 27.09 -1.62
C ALA A 485 17.55 28.41 -2.22
N LEU A 486 16.33 28.37 -2.78
CA LEU A 486 15.62 29.55 -3.29
C LEU A 486 15.35 30.58 -2.18
N LEU A 487 14.81 30.16 -1.03
CA LEU A 487 14.50 31.03 0.11
C LEU A 487 15.76 31.72 0.68
N HIS A 488 16.85 30.98 0.80
CA HIS A 488 18.14 31.52 1.25
C HIS A 488 18.66 32.58 0.26
N THR A 489 18.58 32.29 -1.03
CA THR A 489 19.01 33.19 -2.11
C THR A 489 18.19 34.48 -2.16
N LEU A 490 16.85 34.39 -2.12
CA LEU A 490 15.97 35.56 -2.13
C LEU A 490 16.26 36.51 -0.96
N ARG A 491 16.61 35.96 0.20
CA ARG A 491 17.04 36.74 1.38
C ARG A 491 18.42 37.37 1.21
N GLN A 492 19.38 36.67 0.61
CA GLN A 492 20.69 37.26 0.29
C GLN A 492 20.57 38.42 -0.71
N GLN A 493 19.64 38.33 -1.67
CA GLN A 493 19.29 39.43 -2.59
C GLN A 493 18.39 40.51 -1.95
N GLY A 494 18.08 40.41 -0.66
CA GLY A 494 17.33 41.43 0.08
C GLY A 494 15.87 41.59 -0.34
N PHE A 495 15.26 40.56 -0.96
CA PHE A 495 13.87 40.59 -1.43
C PHE A 495 12.89 40.90 -0.28
N ARG A 496 11.92 41.79 -0.56
CA ARG A 496 10.93 42.29 0.42
C ARG A 496 9.46 42.05 0.03
N GLY A 497 9.21 41.38 -1.09
CA GLY A 497 7.88 40.87 -1.41
C GLY A 497 7.56 39.62 -0.61
N ARG A 498 6.35 39.10 -0.78
CA ARG A 498 5.90 37.86 -0.12
C ARG A 498 6.42 36.63 -0.88
N ILE A 499 6.62 35.53 -0.17
CA ILE A 499 7.06 34.27 -0.76
C ILE A 499 6.02 33.17 -0.47
N ALA A 500 5.58 32.50 -1.53
CA ALA A 500 4.84 31.25 -1.46
C ALA A 500 5.70 30.07 -1.94
N VAL A 501 5.61 28.92 -1.28
CA VAL A 501 6.29 27.67 -1.69
C VAL A 501 5.33 26.48 -1.57
N ALA A 502 5.43 25.52 -2.47
CA ALA A 502 4.62 24.30 -2.45
C ALA A 502 5.32 23.16 -1.67
N ALA A 503 4.55 22.37 -0.94
CA ALA A 503 5.01 21.17 -0.24
C ALA A 503 4.09 19.96 -0.50
N GLU A 504 4.59 18.73 -0.29
CA GLU A 504 3.79 17.50 -0.36
C GLU A 504 3.37 16.96 1.01
N ARG A 505 4.10 17.28 2.09
CA ARG A 505 3.81 16.79 3.45
C ARG A 505 3.70 17.95 4.43
N LEU A 506 2.90 17.76 5.47
CA LEU A 506 2.72 18.75 6.53
C LEU A 506 4.03 18.98 7.34
N GLU A 507 4.93 18.00 7.38
CA GLU A 507 6.27 18.14 7.97
C GLU A 507 7.17 19.06 7.12
N ASP A 508 7.18 18.86 5.80
CA ASP A 508 7.89 19.72 4.85
C ASP A 508 7.32 21.15 4.86
N ALA A 509 6.00 21.29 5.00
CA ALA A 509 5.31 22.57 5.18
C ALA A 509 5.75 23.29 6.46
N ARG A 510 5.65 22.65 7.64
CA ARG A 510 6.09 23.22 8.93
C ARG A 510 7.58 23.56 8.92
N ALA A 511 8.40 22.76 8.23
CA ALA A 511 9.81 23.09 8.03
C ALA A 511 9.95 24.41 7.24
N LEU A 512 9.24 24.58 6.12
CA LEU A 512 9.27 25.80 5.31
C LEU A 512 8.67 27.02 6.03
N GLU A 513 7.61 26.84 6.83
CA GLU A 513 7.04 27.88 7.71
C GLU A 513 8.08 28.38 8.73
N SER A 514 8.87 27.49 9.34
CA SER A 514 9.98 27.90 10.23
C SER A 514 11.16 28.55 9.50
N PHE A 515 11.28 28.37 8.18
CA PHE A 515 12.13 29.21 7.33
C PHE A 515 11.51 30.57 7.01
N GLY A 516 10.33 30.94 7.53
CA GLY A 516 9.74 32.28 7.40
C GLY A 516 9.22 32.58 6.00
N VAL A 517 8.34 31.70 5.53
CA VAL A 517 7.54 31.79 4.29
C VAL A 517 6.21 32.48 4.60
N ASP A 518 5.68 33.29 3.68
CA ASP A 518 4.38 33.98 3.86
C ASP A 518 3.17 33.06 3.59
N LEU A 519 3.32 32.06 2.71
CA LEU A 519 2.27 31.11 2.35
C LEU A 519 2.85 29.75 1.94
N VAL A 520 2.53 28.66 2.63
CA VAL A 520 2.76 27.31 2.11
C VAL A 520 1.52 26.84 1.36
N LEU A 521 1.71 26.44 0.10
CA LEU A 521 0.72 25.81 -0.74
C LEU A 521 0.84 24.28 -0.58
N MET A 522 -0.28 23.58 -0.37
CA MET A 522 -0.34 22.13 -0.23
C MET A 522 -1.19 21.56 -1.36
N PRO A 523 -0.67 21.31 -2.57
CA PRO A 523 -1.45 21.23 -3.81
C PRO A 523 -2.60 20.22 -3.86
N TYR A 524 -2.56 19.19 -3.01
CA TYR A 524 -3.61 18.19 -2.86
C TYR A 524 -4.56 18.46 -1.68
N GLN A 525 -4.09 19.17 -0.64
CA GLN A 525 -4.96 19.65 0.44
C GLN A 525 -5.70 20.89 -0.03
N ASP A 526 -5.03 21.94 -0.52
CA ASP A 526 -5.65 23.13 -1.12
C ASP A 526 -6.74 22.75 -2.16
N ALA A 527 -6.54 21.68 -2.93
CA ALA A 527 -7.50 21.20 -3.93
C ALA A 527 -8.61 20.30 -3.37
N ALA A 528 -8.37 19.61 -2.24
CA ALA A 528 -9.39 18.86 -1.52
C ALA A 528 -10.25 19.79 -0.67
N ASP A 529 -9.61 20.69 0.10
CA ASP A 529 -10.21 21.78 0.87
C ASP A 529 -11.05 22.66 -0.08
N ARG A 530 -10.51 23.05 -1.24
CA ARG A 530 -11.29 23.82 -2.24
C ARG A 530 -12.38 23.00 -2.93
N ALA A 531 -12.25 21.68 -3.03
CA ALA A 531 -13.34 20.83 -3.49
C ALA A 531 -14.45 20.73 -2.41
N VAL A 532 -14.07 20.69 -1.13
CA VAL A 532 -14.97 20.79 0.02
C VAL A 532 -15.69 22.14 -0.02
N ASP A 533 -15.01 23.29 -0.16
CA ASP A 533 -15.67 24.61 -0.31
C ASP A 533 -16.70 24.64 -1.45
N LEU A 534 -16.39 24.00 -2.58
CA LEU A 534 -17.28 23.93 -3.75
C LEU A 534 -18.46 22.97 -3.54
N ILE A 535 -18.44 22.17 -2.47
CA ILE A 535 -19.50 21.25 -2.03
C ILE A 535 -20.25 21.78 -0.78
N THR A 536 -19.59 22.56 0.10
CA THR A 536 -20.08 22.96 1.44
C THR A 536 -20.14 24.48 1.66
N GLY A 537 -19.10 25.23 1.29
CA GLY A 537 -19.13 26.69 1.12
C GLY A 537 -18.00 27.54 1.75
N HIS A 538 -17.32 27.13 2.83
CA HIS A 538 -16.41 27.99 3.62
C HIS A 538 -15.26 27.23 4.36
N GLU A 539 -14.12 27.90 4.62
CA GLU A 539 -12.81 27.36 5.09
C GLU A 539 -12.46 27.66 6.60
N HIS A 540 -11.62 26.84 7.29
CA HIS A 540 -10.76 27.25 8.47
C HIS A 540 -9.66 26.21 8.93
N ARG A 541 -8.94 26.40 10.07
CA ARG A 541 -7.66 25.69 10.49
C ARG A 541 -7.49 25.40 12.04
N VAL A 542 -6.39 24.71 12.44
CA VAL A 542 -6.21 23.73 13.59
C VAL A 542 -4.85 23.85 14.40
N LEU A 543 -4.69 23.32 15.66
CA LEU A 543 -3.40 22.86 16.31
C LEU A 543 -3.36 22.41 17.86
N ALA A 544 -3.12 21.10 18.14
CA ALA A 544 -2.12 20.39 19.03
C ALA A 544 -1.93 20.55 20.60
N LEU A 545 -1.60 19.43 21.34
CA LEU A 545 -1.53 19.22 22.83
C LEU A 545 -0.63 18.02 23.32
N ASP A 546 -0.45 17.77 24.65
CA ASP A 546 0.11 16.56 25.40
C ASP A 546 0.18 16.84 26.95
N ASP A 547 0.26 15.97 28.00
CA ASP A 547 0.18 14.50 28.27
C ASP A 547 -0.09 14.19 29.82
N GLY A 548 -0.64 13.01 30.17
CA GLY A 548 -0.50 12.25 31.46
C GLY A 548 -1.26 12.72 32.75
N ARG A 549 -1.80 11.88 33.66
CA ARG A 549 -1.88 10.39 33.89
C ARG A 549 -3.21 10.02 34.64
N GLU A 550 -3.42 8.76 35.06
CA GLU A 550 -4.77 8.13 35.19
C GLU A 550 -4.97 7.14 36.38
N VAL A 551 -6.20 7.05 36.97
CA VAL A 551 -6.70 5.96 37.85
C VAL A 551 -8.27 5.82 37.75
N PRO A 552 -8.88 4.60 37.67
CA PRO A 552 -10.31 4.41 37.30
C PRO A 552 -11.32 4.07 38.42
N LEU A 553 -12.63 4.24 38.16
CA LEU A 553 -13.77 3.87 39.04
C LEU A 553 -15.04 3.35 38.28
N ARG A 554 -16.03 2.80 39.01
CA ARG A 554 -17.29 2.20 38.48
C ARG A 554 -18.21 3.24 37.81
N GLN A 555 -18.88 2.84 36.71
CA GLN A 555 -19.81 3.66 35.92
C GLN A 555 -21.19 3.92 36.59
N VAL A 556 -21.95 4.84 35.98
CA VAL A 556 -23.27 5.37 36.38
C VAL A 556 -24.21 5.29 35.16
N PRO A 557 -25.52 4.98 35.31
CA PRO A 557 -26.48 4.95 34.20
C PRO A 557 -26.88 6.37 33.74
N TRP A 558 -26.04 7.01 32.93
CA TRP A 558 -26.24 8.40 32.50
C TRP A 558 -27.49 8.64 31.64
N HIS A 559 -27.95 7.63 30.88
CA HIS A 559 -29.16 7.70 30.05
C HIS A 559 -30.45 7.80 30.87
N ALA A 560 -30.47 7.29 32.10
CA ALA A 560 -31.59 7.40 33.02
C ALA A 560 -31.69 8.79 33.70
N LEU A 561 -30.64 9.61 33.60
CA LEU A 561 -30.61 10.95 34.18
C LEU A 561 -31.12 12.01 33.19
N THR A 562 -31.77 13.04 33.73
CA THR A 562 -32.01 14.28 32.97
C THR A 562 -30.68 15.03 32.76
N ALA A 563 -30.57 15.80 31.67
CA ALA A 563 -29.36 16.57 31.38
C ALA A 563 -28.90 17.46 32.56
N LYS A 564 -29.85 18.09 33.25
CA LYS A 564 -29.59 18.88 34.47
C LYS A 564 -29.02 18.05 35.62
N ALA A 565 -29.52 16.83 35.83
CA ALA A 565 -28.99 15.93 36.87
C ALA A 565 -27.59 15.39 36.50
N ALA A 566 -27.33 15.12 35.21
CA ALA A 566 -26.02 14.72 34.73
C ALA A 566 -24.97 15.84 34.94
N LEU A 567 -25.29 17.08 34.52
CA LEU A 567 -24.44 18.26 34.73
C LEU A 567 -24.18 18.54 36.22
N GLN A 568 -25.21 18.45 37.07
CA GLN A 568 -25.04 18.60 38.53
C GLN A 568 -24.15 17.50 39.12
N ARG A 569 -24.26 16.25 38.66
CA ARG A 569 -23.43 15.14 39.12
C ARG A 569 -21.97 15.26 38.67
N LEU A 570 -21.72 15.81 37.49
CA LEU A 570 -20.39 16.11 36.95
C LEU A 570 -19.85 17.47 37.42
N GLN A 571 -20.62 18.24 38.20
CA GLN A 571 -20.30 19.59 38.71
C GLN A 571 -19.96 20.61 37.60
N VAL A 572 -20.73 20.61 36.50
CA VAL A 572 -20.49 21.44 35.31
C VAL A 572 -21.54 22.55 35.18
N ASP A 573 -21.10 23.77 34.86
CA ASP A 573 -21.96 24.88 34.45
C ASP A 573 -22.30 24.75 32.95
N PRO A 574 -23.57 24.70 32.53
CA PRO A 574 -23.95 24.52 31.11
C PRO A 574 -23.53 25.67 30.18
N VAL A 575 -23.39 26.89 30.71
CA VAL A 575 -23.07 28.10 29.93
C VAL A 575 -21.56 28.33 29.90
N ARG A 576 -20.83 27.96 30.95
CA ARG A 576 -19.37 28.14 31.04
C ARG A 576 -18.55 26.89 30.71
N GLY A 577 -19.11 25.69 30.85
CA GLY A 577 -18.36 24.45 30.83
C GLY A 577 -17.34 24.39 31.98
N LEU A 578 -16.25 23.64 31.80
CA LEU A 578 -15.16 23.56 32.77
C LEU A 578 -14.23 24.79 32.71
N SER A 579 -13.49 25.02 33.80
CA SER A 579 -12.31 25.90 33.79
C SER A 579 -11.06 25.11 33.38
N GLU A 580 -10.05 25.75 32.78
CA GLU A 580 -8.87 24.99 32.30
C GLU A 580 -8.04 24.39 33.45
N ALA A 581 -8.02 25.04 34.62
CA ALA A 581 -7.40 24.48 35.83
C ALA A 581 -8.14 23.21 36.32
N GLU A 582 -9.46 23.19 36.21
CA GLU A 582 -10.28 22.02 36.58
C GLU A 582 -10.20 20.92 35.52
N ALA A 583 -10.19 21.27 34.23
CA ALA A 583 -9.96 20.33 33.15
C ALA A 583 -8.60 19.65 33.30
N GLY A 584 -7.53 20.41 33.57
CA GLY A 584 -6.20 19.87 33.88
C GLY A 584 -6.18 18.98 35.13
N SER A 585 -6.90 19.36 36.19
CA SER A 585 -7.04 18.52 37.39
C SER A 585 -7.78 17.20 37.12
N ARG A 586 -8.83 17.23 36.29
CA ARG A 586 -9.56 16.03 35.84
C ARG A 586 -8.69 15.17 34.90
N ARG A 587 -7.85 15.77 34.05
CA ARG A 587 -6.88 15.09 33.15
C ARG A 587 -5.82 14.31 33.92
N GLN A 588 -5.40 14.81 35.09
CA GLN A 588 -4.51 14.12 36.04
C GLN A 588 -5.20 13.00 36.86
N HIS A 589 -6.51 12.81 36.71
CA HIS A 589 -7.27 11.78 37.41
C HIS A 589 -7.83 10.73 36.44
N TYR A 590 -8.52 11.16 35.39
CA TYR A 590 -9.14 10.31 34.37
C TYR A 590 -8.23 10.01 33.16
N GLY A 591 -6.98 10.49 33.17
CA GLY A 591 -6.04 10.29 32.08
C GLY A 591 -6.35 11.13 30.84
N LEU A 592 -5.77 10.69 29.71
CA LEU A 592 -6.08 11.21 28.38
C LEU A 592 -7.22 10.40 27.76
N ASN A 593 -8.03 11.04 26.92
CA ASN A 593 -9.04 10.38 26.10
C ASN A 593 -8.39 9.61 24.93
N ARG A 594 -7.68 8.52 25.25
CA ARG A 594 -6.97 7.64 24.31
C ARG A 594 -7.18 6.17 24.69
N LEU A 595 -7.19 5.31 23.68
CA LEU A 595 -7.20 3.85 23.86
C LEU A 595 -5.79 3.35 24.26
N VAL A 596 -5.70 2.55 25.32
CA VAL A 596 -4.43 2.02 25.84
C VAL A 596 -3.91 0.90 24.93
N GLU A 597 -2.77 1.15 24.28
CA GLU A 597 -2.06 0.16 23.48
C GLU A 597 -1.16 -0.74 24.36
N LYS A 598 -0.94 -2.00 23.95
CA LYS A 598 0.04 -2.88 24.61
C LYS A 598 1.45 -2.27 24.46
N PRO A 599 2.29 -2.29 25.50
CA PRO A 599 3.65 -1.78 25.40
C PRO A 599 4.46 -2.58 24.35
N PRO A 600 5.32 -1.92 23.56
CA PRO A 600 6.11 -2.60 22.53
C PRO A 600 7.06 -3.62 23.15
N VAL A 601 7.27 -4.74 22.45
CA VAL A 601 8.21 -5.78 22.90
C VAL A 601 9.63 -5.23 22.84
N THR A 602 10.40 -5.40 23.91
CA THR A 602 11.79 -4.92 23.90
C THR A 602 12.70 -5.89 23.14
N VAL A 603 13.71 -5.37 22.44
CA VAL A 603 14.68 -6.17 21.67
C VAL A 603 15.33 -7.28 22.52
N TRP A 604 15.55 -7.03 23.82
CA TRP A 604 16.07 -8.04 24.75
C TRP A 604 15.05 -9.14 25.08
N GLN A 605 13.77 -8.83 25.21
CA GLN A 605 12.72 -9.85 25.35
C GLN A 605 12.56 -10.67 24.07
N LEU A 606 12.68 -10.02 22.91
CA LEU A 606 12.68 -10.65 21.58
C LEU A 606 13.85 -11.65 21.45
N LEU A 607 15.07 -11.24 21.82
CA LEU A 607 16.24 -12.13 21.86
C LEU A 607 16.05 -13.29 22.85
N LEU A 608 15.57 -13.03 24.06
CA LEU A 608 15.33 -14.07 25.08
C LEU A 608 14.24 -15.07 24.68
N ARG A 609 13.27 -14.70 23.85
CA ARG A 609 12.28 -15.63 23.27
C ARG A 609 12.94 -16.70 22.40
N GLN A 610 13.94 -16.34 21.60
CA GLN A 610 14.63 -17.28 20.71
C GLN A 610 15.28 -18.44 21.50
N PHE A 611 15.79 -18.17 22.71
CA PHE A 611 16.38 -19.18 23.60
C PHE A 611 15.36 -20.03 24.40
N ARG A 612 14.04 -19.77 24.29
CA ARG A 612 13.01 -20.58 24.96
C ARG A 612 12.65 -21.88 24.22
N SER A 613 13.10 -22.06 22.98
CA SER A 613 12.85 -23.30 22.23
C SER A 613 13.56 -24.50 22.88
N PHE A 614 12.81 -25.58 23.13
CA PHE A 614 13.33 -26.80 23.74
C PHE A 614 14.48 -27.44 22.95
N LEU A 615 14.44 -27.33 21.61
CA LEU A 615 15.51 -27.82 20.73
C LEU A 615 16.80 -26.98 20.86
N ILE A 616 16.67 -25.66 21.06
CA ILE A 616 17.81 -24.76 21.28
C ILE A 616 18.41 -25.00 22.68
N LEU A 617 17.59 -25.28 23.69
CA LEU A 617 18.07 -25.70 25.02
C LEU A 617 18.86 -27.02 24.97
N ILE A 618 18.43 -27.99 24.14
CA ILE A 618 19.19 -29.24 23.89
C ILE A 618 20.54 -28.93 23.21
N LEU A 619 20.57 -28.08 22.18
CA LEU A 619 21.81 -27.67 21.50
C LEU A 619 22.79 -26.95 22.44
N VAL A 620 22.30 -26.04 23.28
CA VAL A 620 23.11 -25.36 24.31
C VAL A 620 23.65 -26.36 25.34
N GLY A 621 22.83 -27.34 25.76
CA GLY A 621 23.28 -28.44 26.63
C GLY A 621 24.37 -29.31 25.99
N ALA A 622 24.22 -29.65 24.71
CA ALA A 622 25.20 -30.43 23.95
C ALA A 622 26.52 -29.66 23.76
N ALA A 623 26.47 -28.34 23.49
CA ALA A 623 27.65 -27.47 23.44
C ALA A 623 28.37 -27.40 24.80
N GLY A 624 27.62 -27.29 25.90
CA GLY A 624 28.17 -27.33 27.27
C GLY A 624 28.85 -28.68 27.59
N LEU A 625 28.27 -29.79 27.15
CA LEU A 625 28.86 -31.12 27.32
C LEU A 625 30.14 -31.29 26.48
N ALA A 626 30.15 -30.85 25.22
CA ALA A 626 31.35 -30.83 24.37
C ALA A 626 32.49 -30.01 25.02
N TRP A 627 32.15 -28.83 25.56
CA TRP A 627 33.10 -27.95 26.24
C TRP A 627 33.70 -28.60 27.49
N PHE A 628 32.87 -29.27 28.31
CA PHE A 628 33.34 -29.96 29.52
C PHE A 628 34.27 -31.15 29.23
N VAL A 629 34.07 -31.83 28.09
CA VAL A 629 34.94 -32.92 27.61
C VAL A 629 36.23 -32.41 26.95
N GLY A 630 36.38 -31.09 26.78
CA GLY A 630 37.57 -30.46 26.18
C GLY A 630 37.52 -30.35 24.65
N ASP A 631 36.38 -30.68 24.03
CA ASP A 631 36.16 -30.46 22.60
C ASP A 631 35.56 -29.07 22.36
N PHE A 632 36.43 -28.08 22.53
CA PHE A 632 36.13 -26.69 22.22
C PHE A 632 35.75 -26.49 20.74
N ARG A 633 36.15 -27.39 19.82
CA ARG A 633 35.85 -27.25 18.39
C ARG A 633 34.37 -27.49 18.12
N ASN A 634 33.83 -28.64 18.52
CA ASN A 634 32.41 -28.93 18.31
C ASN A 634 31.51 -28.06 19.23
N ALA A 635 31.97 -27.73 20.44
CA ALA A 635 31.27 -26.76 21.29
C ALA A 635 31.09 -25.38 20.62
N ILE A 636 32.16 -24.85 20.00
CA ILE A 636 32.11 -23.58 19.27
C ILE A 636 31.23 -23.69 18.01
N ILE A 637 31.31 -24.78 17.26
CA ILE A 637 30.47 -24.99 16.06
C ILE A 637 28.98 -24.97 16.42
N ILE A 638 28.57 -25.73 17.44
CA ILE A 638 27.16 -25.78 17.90
C ILE A 638 26.72 -24.39 18.40
N LEU A 639 27.56 -23.70 19.17
CA LEU A 639 27.26 -22.36 19.68
C LEU A 639 27.10 -21.33 18.54
N VAL A 640 27.94 -21.39 17.50
CA VAL A 640 27.83 -20.53 16.31
C VAL A 640 26.52 -20.76 15.55
N VAL A 641 26.09 -22.02 15.38
CA VAL A 641 24.79 -22.34 14.75
C VAL A 641 23.62 -21.77 15.57
N VAL A 642 23.64 -21.94 16.89
CA VAL A 642 22.62 -21.37 17.80
C VAL A 642 22.57 -19.83 17.71
N VAL A 643 23.73 -19.16 17.72
CA VAL A 643 23.81 -17.70 17.63
C VAL A 643 23.32 -17.18 16.27
N ILE A 644 23.70 -17.83 15.16
CA ILE A 644 23.23 -17.44 13.81
C ILE A 644 21.70 -17.58 13.72
N ASN A 645 21.15 -18.69 14.21
CA ASN A 645 19.69 -18.91 14.18
C ASN A 645 18.94 -17.87 15.04
N ALA A 646 19.40 -17.61 16.26
CA ALA A 646 18.80 -16.59 17.13
C ALA A 646 18.88 -15.17 16.55
N MET A 647 19.98 -14.81 15.89
CA MET A 647 20.15 -13.50 15.24
C MET A 647 19.29 -13.35 13.98
N LEU A 648 19.09 -14.43 13.21
CA LEU A 648 18.17 -14.44 12.08
C LEU A 648 16.71 -14.27 12.53
N GLY A 649 16.29 -15.00 13.58
CA GLY A 649 14.98 -14.83 14.21
C GLY A 649 14.76 -13.39 14.72
N LEU A 650 15.71 -12.86 15.48
CA LEU A 650 15.67 -11.49 16.00
C LEU A 650 15.50 -10.45 14.87
N TYR A 651 16.25 -10.56 13.78
CA TYR A 651 16.18 -9.61 12.67
C TYR A 651 14.83 -9.68 11.92
N GLN A 652 14.27 -10.89 11.75
CA GLN A 652 12.97 -11.09 11.11
C GLN A 652 11.84 -10.51 11.96
N GLU A 653 11.83 -10.78 13.27
CA GLU A 653 10.78 -10.34 14.20
C GLU A 653 10.84 -8.81 14.40
N TYR A 654 12.03 -8.23 14.61
CA TYR A 654 12.21 -6.78 14.82
C TYR A 654 11.80 -5.92 13.62
N ARG A 655 12.09 -6.37 12.40
CA ARG A 655 11.75 -5.61 11.18
C ARG A 655 10.24 -5.51 10.96
N ALA A 656 9.47 -6.49 11.41
CA ALA A 656 8.01 -6.47 11.31
C ALA A 656 7.38 -5.41 12.25
N GLU A 657 7.88 -5.28 13.47
CA GLU A 657 7.36 -4.30 14.45
C GLU A 657 7.62 -2.84 14.01
N GLN A 658 8.80 -2.53 13.48
CA GLN A 658 9.16 -1.15 13.10
C GLN A 658 8.23 -0.54 12.03
N SER A 659 7.84 -1.31 11.01
CA SER A 659 6.98 -0.80 9.93
C SER A 659 5.56 -0.45 10.40
N LEU A 660 5.03 -1.15 11.40
CA LEU A 660 3.73 -0.84 12.02
C LEU A 660 3.81 0.36 12.97
N ALA A 661 4.92 0.51 13.71
CA ALA A 661 5.09 1.57 14.70
C ALA A 661 5.21 2.99 14.10
N LEU A 662 5.56 3.12 12.82
CA LEU A 662 5.71 4.41 12.13
C LEU A 662 4.40 4.94 11.56
N LEU A 663 3.54 4.06 11.01
CA LEU A 663 2.23 4.44 10.45
C LEU A 663 1.27 4.99 11.52
N LYS A 664 1.28 4.39 12.73
CA LYS A 664 0.35 4.72 13.81
C LYS A 664 0.49 6.12 14.42
N LYS A 665 1.59 6.85 14.15
CA LYS A 665 1.87 8.15 14.76
C LYS A 665 1.27 9.35 14.01
N MET A 666 0.59 9.12 12.89
CA MET A 666 0.21 10.17 11.94
C MET A 666 -1.27 10.60 12.01
N LEU A 667 -2.04 10.09 12.99
CA LEU A 667 -3.50 10.19 13.02
C LEU A 667 -4.01 10.56 14.43
N VAL A 668 -4.09 11.86 14.76
CA VAL A 668 -4.68 12.36 16.01
C VAL A 668 -5.80 13.37 15.68
N PRO A 669 -7.05 13.13 16.09
CA PRO A 669 -8.19 14.03 15.81
C PRO A 669 -8.32 15.17 16.84
N GLU A 670 -9.04 16.23 16.46
CA GLU A 670 -9.45 17.35 17.33
C GLU A 670 -10.97 17.37 17.56
N ALA A 671 -11.43 18.15 18.54
CA ALA A 671 -12.81 18.28 18.99
C ALA A 671 -13.10 19.71 19.49
N GLU A 672 -14.31 20.22 19.28
CA GLU A 672 -14.73 21.51 19.84
C GLU A 672 -15.28 21.36 21.26
N VAL A 673 -14.79 22.17 22.19
CA VAL A 673 -15.27 22.24 23.58
C VAL A 673 -15.63 23.64 24.01
N ARG A 674 -16.63 23.74 24.90
CA ARG A 674 -16.90 24.96 25.67
C ARG A 674 -16.15 24.92 27.01
N ARG A 675 -15.12 25.76 27.15
CA ARG A 675 -14.37 25.98 28.40
C ARG A 675 -14.26 27.47 28.75
N GLU A 676 -14.50 27.81 30.00
CA GLU A 676 -14.55 29.17 30.55
C GLU A 676 -15.56 30.11 29.84
N GLY A 677 -16.62 29.54 29.25
CA GLY A 677 -17.61 30.27 28.45
C GLY A 677 -17.10 30.68 27.06
N ARG A 678 -16.12 29.96 26.52
CA ARG A 678 -15.64 30.12 25.14
C ARG A 678 -15.52 28.76 24.46
N GLU A 679 -15.86 28.75 23.18
CA GLU A 679 -15.78 27.60 22.30
C GLU A 679 -14.35 27.55 21.72
N ARG A 680 -13.71 26.37 21.75
CA ARG A 680 -12.29 26.18 21.43
C ARG A 680 -12.07 24.79 20.84
N MET A 681 -11.27 24.68 19.78
CA MET A 681 -10.73 23.39 19.34
C MET A 681 -9.64 22.92 20.31
N ILE A 682 -9.71 21.65 20.71
CA ILE A 682 -8.64 20.91 21.38
C ILE A 682 -8.49 19.53 20.71
N PRO A 683 -7.27 19.01 20.49
CA PRO A 683 -7.05 17.58 20.28
C PRO A 683 -7.90 16.71 21.23
N ALA A 684 -8.66 15.78 20.64
CA ALA A 684 -9.70 15.02 21.31
C ALA A 684 -9.15 14.20 22.49
N THR A 685 -7.83 13.94 22.51
CA THR A 685 -7.09 13.27 23.58
C THR A 685 -7.07 14.03 24.91
N GLU A 686 -7.35 15.34 24.95
CA GLU A 686 -7.43 16.12 26.20
C GLU A 686 -8.86 16.36 26.71
N LEU A 687 -9.85 15.68 26.13
CA LEU A 687 -11.21 15.62 26.69
C LEU A 687 -11.20 14.92 28.05
N VAL A 688 -11.98 15.44 28.99
CA VAL A 688 -12.17 14.86 30.33
C VAL A 688 -13.66 14.76 30.69
N PRO A 689 -14.06 13.82 31.57
CA PRO A 689 -15.44 13.73 32.04
C PRO A 689 -15.92 15.04 32.66
N GLY A 690 -16.96 15.63 32.08
CA GLY A 690 -17.48 16.96 32.40
C GLY A 690 -17.19 18.06 31.38
N ASP A 691 -16.34 17.84 30.37
CA ASP A 691 -16.27 18.77 29.23
C ASP A 691 -17.62 18.85 28.52
N ILE A 692 -17.98 20.04 28.03
CA ILE A 692 -19.11 20.22 27.11
C ILE A 692 -18.54 20.22 25.70
N VAL A 693 -18.82 19.18 24.95
CA VAL A 693 -18.44 19.04 23.54
C VAL A 693 -19.60 19.53 22.67
N ILE A 694 -19.25 20.31 21.65
CA ILE A 694 -20.16 20.80 20.62
C ILE A 694 -19.94 19.95 19.36
N LEU A 695 -21.03 19.60 18.68
CA LEU A 695 -21.00 18.72 17.50
C LEU A 695 -21.97 19.22 16.44
N ASP A 696 -21.48 19.36 15.21
CA ASP A 696 -22.24 19.72 14.02
C ASP A 696 -22.20 18.56 12.98
N ALA A 697 -22.97 18.70 11.89
CA ALA A 697 -23.08 17.67 10.87
C ALA A 697 -21.74 17.41 10.15
N GLY A 698 -21.28 16.16 10.16
CA GLY A 698 -19.97 15.73 9.67
C GLY A 698 -18.97 15.37 10.77
N ASP A 699 -19.19 15.83 12.02
CA ASP A 699 -18.27 15.55 13.13
C ASP A 699 -18.28 14.07 13.55
N ARG A 700 -17.14 13.59 14.02
CA ARG A 700 -17.07 12.36 14.81
C ARG A 700 -17.17 12.67 16.28
N VAL A 701 -18.06 11.95 16.96
CA VAL A 701 -18.23 12.02 18.41
C VAL A 701 -16.90 11.62 19.08
N PRO A 702 -16.25 12.50 19.85
CA PRO A 702 -14.85 12.30 20.25
C PRO A 702 -14.68 11.53 21.58
N ALA A 703 -15.75 11.38 22.37
CA ALA A 703 -15.82 10.66 23.64
C ALA A 703 -17.27 10.25 23.92
N ASP A 704 -17.55 9.43 24.94
CA ASP A 704 -18.94 9.10 25.29
C ASP A 704 -19.59 10.23 26.09
N GLY A 705 -20.78 10.67 25.70
CA GLY A 705 -21.44 11.82 26.32
C GLY A 705 -22.96 11.74 26.42
N ARG A 706 -23.52 12.47 27.38
CA ARG A 706 -24.95 12.63 27.61
C ARG A 706 -25.42 13.92 26.92
N LEU A 707 -26.42 13.83 26.06
CA LEU A 707 -26.97 14.98 25.33
C LEU A 707 -27.61 16.02 26.28
N ILE A 708 -27.18 17.27 26.13
CA ILE A 708 -27.72 18.45 26.82
C ILE A 708 -28.75 19.14 25.91
N GLN A 709 -28.41 19.29 24.63
CA GLN A 709 -29.20 19.99 23.62
C GLN A 709 -29.05 19.31 22.27
N VAL A 710 -30.12 19.28 21.47
CA VAL A 710 -30.16 18.75 20.10
C VAL A 710 -30.99 19.65 19.20
N HIS A 711 -30.62 19.74 17.93
CA HIS A 711 -31.39 20.37 16.86
C HIS A 711 -31.32 19.46 15.62
N ASN A 712 -32.42 18.74 15.34
CA ASN A 712 -32.55 17.77 14.23
C ASN A 712 -31.38 16.77 14.12
N LEU A 713 -30.88 16.29 15.26
CA LEU A 713 -29.67 15.47 15.33
C LEU A 713 -29.94 14.02 14.88
N GLN A 714 -29.23 13.60 13.84
CA GLN A 714 -29.14 12.19 13.41
C GLN A 714 -27.68 11.75 13.42
N VAL A 715 -27.42 10.53 13.91
CA VAL A 715 -26.06 10.00 14.10
C VAL A 715 -25.97 8.60 13.52
N ASP A 716 -24.95 8.36 12.70
CA ASP A 716 -24.56 7.04 12.22
C ASP A 716 -23.80 6.31 13.34
N GLU A 717 -24.47 5.32 13.92
CA GLU A 717 -23.93 4.47 14.99
C GLU A 717 -23.57 3.06 14.49
N SER A 718 -23.53 2.84 13.17
CA SER A 718 -23.12 1.56 12.56
C SER A 718 -21.73 1.09 13.02
N SER A 719 -20.85 2.04 13.36
CA SER A 719 -19.52 1.81 13.96
C SER A 719 -19.55 1.27 15.40
N LEU A 720 -20.73 1.04 15.99
CA LEU A 720 -20.90 0.49 17.34
C LEU A 720 -22.08 -0.49 17.45
N THR A 721 -23.20 -0.25 16.75
CA THR A 721 -24.40 -1.11 16.77
C THR A 721 -24.45 -2.11 15.62
N GLY A 722 -23.89 -1.75 14.46
CA GLY A 722 -24.07 -2.46 13.18
C GLY A 722 -25.34 -2.09 12.41
N GLU A 723 -26.19 -1.20 12.92
CA GLU A 723 -27.36 -0.70 12.19
C GLU A 723 -26.97 0.47 11.28
N SER A 724 -27.27 0.36 9.98
CA SER A 724 -26.81 1.30 8.93
C SER A 724 -27.72 2.51 8.68
N HIS A 725 -28.80 2.65 9.44
CA HIS A 725 -29.70 3.81 9.36
C HIS A 725 -29.32 4.84 10.44
N PRO A 726 -29.19 6.14 10.10
CA PRO A 726 -28.92 7.19 11.08
C PRO A 726 -29.99 7.24 12.17
N VAL A 727 -29.55 7.23 13.44
CA VAL A 727 -30.42 7.22 14.61
C VAL A 727 -30.74 8.65 15.02
N GLU A 728 -32.03 9.00 15.08
CA GLU A 728 -32.50 10.27 15.63
C GLU A 728 -32.31 10.32 17.15
N LYS A 729 -31.81 11.46 17.65
CA LYS A 729 -31.36 11.63 19.04
C LYS A 729 -32.20 12.63 19.82
N THR A 730 -32.38 12.38 21.12
CA THR A 730 -33.27 13.14 22.03
C THR A 730 -32.57 13.55 23.33
N VAL A 731 -33.20 14.41 24.14
CA VAL A 731 -32.62 14.88 25.44
C VAL A 731 -33.33 14.27 26.66
N GLU A 732 -34.53 13.73 26.49
CA GLU A 732 -35.36 13.18 27.58
C GLU A 732 -34.69 11.98 28.29
N PRO A 733 -34.94 11.74 29.59
CA PRO A 733 -34.42 10.57 30.29
C PRO A 733 -35.11 9.29 29.80
N LEU A 734 -34.37 8.19 29.74
CA LEU A 734 -34.85 6.89 29.26
C LEU A 734 -34.88 5.84 30.39
N PRO A 735 -35.64 4.72 30.25
CA PRO A 735 -35.59 3.60 31.19
C PRO A 735 -34.17 3.09 31.46
N GLU A 736 -33.93 2.63 32.70
CA GLU A 736 -32.60 2.24 33.16
C GLU A 736 -32.09 0.96 32.47
N GLU A 737 -32.95 -0.05 32.31
CA GLU A 737 -32.67 -1.26 31.54
C GLU A 737 -32.96 -1.03 30.04
N LEU A 738 -31.94 -0.58 29.29
CA LEU A 738 -32.01 -0.47 27.82
C LEU A 738 -30.74 -0.98 27.11
N PRO A 739 -30.88 -1.70 25.98
CA PRO A 739 -29.80 -1.99 25.04
C PRO A 739 -29.10 -0.72 24.56
N LEU A 740 -27.83 -0.82 24.19
CA LEU A 740 -27.02 0.34 23.79
C LEU A 740 -27.62 1.11 22.61
N ALA A 741 -28.11 0.41 21.58
CA ALA A 741 -28.73 1.01 20.39
C ALA A 741 -30.02 1.81 20.70
N ASP A 742 -30.74 1.46 21.77
CA ASP A 742 -31.96 2.16 22.18
C ASP A 742 -31.68 3.43 23.03
N ARG A 743 -30.43 3.71 23.41
CA ARG A 743 -30.02 4.87 24.22
C ARG A 743 -29.92 6.16 23.38
N ARG A 744 -31.04 6.56 22.77
CA ARG A 744 -31.15 7.75 21.89
C ARG A 744 -30.79 9.09 22.54
N ASN A 745 -30.54 9.13 23.85
CA ASN A 745 -30.16 10.33 24.58
C ASN A 745 -28.67 10.40 24.97
N MET A 746 -27.88 9.42 24.50
CA MET A 746 -26.42 9.34 24.57
C MET A 746 -25.80 9.49 23.19
N LEU A 747 -24.55 9.94 23.15
CA LEU A 747 -23.63 9.82 22.03
C LEU A 747 -22.41 8.99 22.45
N PHE A 748 -21.82 8.23 21.52
CA PHE A 748 -20.72 7.31 21.78
C PHE A 748 -19.50 7.62 20.92
N MET A 749 -18.31 7.43 21.47
CA MET A 749 -17.04 7.70 20.79
C MET A 749 -16.98 7.03 19.41
N ASN A 750 -16.48 7.76 18.40
CA ASN A 750 -16.28 7.33 17.01
C ASN A 750 -17.55 6.93 16.24
N THR A 751 -18.75 7.31 16.70
CA THR A 751 -19.94 7.45 15.84
C THR A 751 -19.87 8.79 15.08
N SER A 752 -20.62 8.95 13.99
CA SER A 752 -20.52 10.13 13.10
C SER A 752 -21.85 10.88 13.02
N VAL A 753 -21.85 12.20 13.20
CA VAL A 753 -23.06 13.03 13.08
C VAL A 753 -23.40 13.19 11.61
N VAL A 754 -24.60 12.76 11.21
CA VAL A 754 -25.08 12.78 9.81
C VAL A 754 -25.82 14.08 9.51
N SER A 755 -26.61 14.58 10.46
CA SER A 755 -27.32 15.85 10.33
C SER A 755 -27.56 16.49 11.70
N GLY A 756 -27.80 17.81 11.69
CA GLY A 756 -28.17 18.57 12.88
C GLY A 756 -26.98 19.03 13.73
N ARG A 757 -27.29 19.59 14.90
CA ARG A 757 -26.33 20.13 15.87
C ARG A 757 -26.64 19.65 17.27
N ALA A 758 -25.63 19.43 18.10
CA ALA A 758 -25.78 19.01 19.48
C ALA A 758 -24.74 19.61 20.44
N GLU A 759 -25.12 19.61 21.71
CA GLU A 759 -24.21 19.79 22.84
C GLU A 759 -24.33 18.56 23.74
N MET A 760 -23.19 17.96 24.11
CA MET A 760 -23.12 16.83 25.05
C MET A 760 -22.15 17.12 26.18
N VAL A 761 -22.45 16.63 27.39
CA VAL A 761 -21.45 16.56 28.46
C VAL A 761 -20.73 15.22 28.40
N VAL A 762 -19.41 15.23 28.37
CA VAL A 762 -18.58 14.02 28.36
C VAL A 762 -18.80 13.23 29.66
N THR A 763 -19.18 11.97 29.53
CA THR A 763 -19.47 11.05 30.63
C THR A 763 -18.38 9.99 30.83
N ALA A 764 -17.64 9.64 29.78
CA ALA A 764 -16.49 8.73 29.85
C ALA A 764 -15.49 9.02 28.71
N THR A 765 -14.23 8.69 28.95
CA THR A 765 -13.08 8.97 28.07
C THR A 765 -12.14 7.76 27.99
N GLY A 766 -11.37 7.67 26.90
CA GLY A 766 -10.33 6.65 26.72
C GLY A 766 -10.88 5.23 26.88
N MET A 767 -10.26 4.44 27.76
CA MET A 767 -10.67 3.05 28.03
C MET A 767 -12.00 2.90 28.79
N HIS A 768 -12.66 4.01 29.17
CA HIS A 768 -13.96 4.00 29.85
C HIS A 768 -15.16 4.22 28.94
N THR A 769 -14.93 4.55 27.66
CA THR A 769 -15.99 4.59 26.64
C THR A 769 -16.43 3.18 26.25
N GLU A 770 -17.57 3.05 25.57
CA GLU A 770 -18.04 1.77 25.04
C GLU A 770 -17.05 1.21 24.00
N ILE A 771 -16.45 2.05 23.14
CA ILE A 771 -15.32 1.63 22.29
C ILE A 771 -14.06 1.32 23.12
N GLY A 772 -13.81 2.03 24.22
CA GLY A 772 -12.76 1.71 25.19
C GLY A 772 -12.88 0.29 25.76
N ARG A 773 -14.11 -0.16 26.01
CA ARG A 773 -14.41 -1.54 26.42
C ARG A 773 -14.16 -2.55 25.30
N LEU A 774 -14.65 -2.27 24.07
CA LEU A 774 -14.38 -3.15 22.92
C LEU A 774 -12.87 -3.26 22.64
N ALA A 775 -12.12 -2.17 22.78
CA ALA A 775 -10.65 -2.14 22.70
C ALA A 775 -9.99 -2.92 23.84
N ALA A 776 -10.50 -2.83 25.08
CA ALA A 776 -10.03 -3.65 26.20
C ALA A 776 -10.24 -5.15 25.93
N MET A 777 -11.39 -5.53 25.37
CA MET A 777 -11.72 -6.91 25.02
C MET A 777 -10.85 -7.43 23.87
N LEU A 778 -10.62 -6.62 22.83
CA LEU A 778 -9.65 -6.86 21.75
C LEU A 778 -8.24 -7.08 22.29
N ALA A 779 -7.81 -6.30 23.28
CA ALA A 779 -6.49 -6.42 23.90
C ALA A 779 -6.38 -7.62 24.87
N ALA A 780 -7.48 -7.99 25.54
CA ALA A 780 -7.54 -9.11 26.48
C ALA A 780 -7.73 -10.48 25.79
N ALA A 781 -8.02 -10.51 24.49
CA ALA A 781 -7.93 -11.72 23.68
C ALA A 781 -6.46 -12.10 23.45
N GLU A 782 -5.93 -13.00 24.29
CA GLU A 782 -4.59 -13.56 24.10
C GLU A 782 -4.57 -14.62 23.00
N GLU A 783 -3.53 -14.59 22.17
CA GLU A 783 -3.33 -15.52 21.06
C GLU A 783 -2.58 -16.76 21.56
N GLY A 784 -3.26 -17.91 21.57
CA GLY A 784 -2.65 -19.19 21.94
C GLY A 784 -1.74 -19.77 20.84
N PRO A 785 -0.93 -20.81 21.16
CA PRO A 785 -0.17 -21.55 20.15
C PRO A 785 -1.13 -22.32 19.23
N THR A 786 -0.81 -22.42 17.93
CA THR A 786 -1.69 -23.14 16.99
C THR A 786 -1.59 -24.67 17.14
N PRO A 787 -2.60 -25.43 16.70
CA PRO A 787 -2.58 -26.90 16.81
C PRO A 787 -1.32 -27.55 16.22
N LEU A 788 -0.81 -27.09 15.08
CA LEU A 788 0.44 -27.59 14.50
C LEU A 788 1.67 -27.19 15.31
N GLN A 789 1.70 -26.01 15.94
CA GLN A 789 2.76 -25.69 16.89
C GLN A 789 2.76 -26.68 18.06
N ILE A 790 1.58 -27.02 18.59
CA ILE A 790 1.43 -28.04 19.65
C ILE A 790 1.87 -29.43 19.15
N GLN A 791 1.47 -29.85 17.94
CA GLN A 791 1.88 -31.14 17.35
C GLN A 791 3.38 -31.21 17.05
N LEU A 792 4.00 -30.11 16.58
CA LEU A 792 5.44 -30.01 16.37
C LEU A 792 6.21 -30.07 17.69
N ASP A 793 5.68 -29.45 18.75
CA ASP A 793 6.24 -29.55 20.10
C ASP A 793 6.16 -30.99 20.66
N ILE A 794 5.04 -31.67 20.43
CA ILE A 794 4.86 -33.10 20.78
C ILE A 794 5.83 -33.98 19.98
N LEU A 795 6.00 -33.73 18.68
CA LEU A 795 6.95 -34.44 17.82
C LEU A 795 8.40 -34.22 18.27
N GLY A 796 8.78 -32.97 18.56
CA GLY A 796 10.10 -32.63 19.09
C GLY A 796 10.40 -33.31 20.42
N LYS A 797 9.43 -33.32 21.36
CA LYS A 797 9.53 -34.05 22.63
C LYS A 797 9.68 -35.56 22.44
N ARG A 798 8.96 -36.16 21.47
CA ARG A 798 9.09 -37.59 21.11
C ARG A 798 10.44 -37.92 20.48
N LEU A 799 10.94 -37.10 19.55
CA LEU A 799 12.25 -37.28 18.93
C LEU A 799 13.38 -37.16 19.96
N ALA A 800 13.33 -36.16 20.84
CA ALA A 800 14.29 -35.98 21.93
C ALA A 800 14.28 -37.18 22.91
N LEU A 801 13.11 -37.73 23.23
CA LEU A 801 12.99 -38.94 24.06
C LEU A 801 13.62 -40.16 23.38
N ILE A 802 13.35 -40.38 22.08
CA ILE A 802 13.94 -41.50 21.32
C ILE A 802 15.46 -41.35 21.24
N ALA A 803 15.97 -40.16 20.91
CA ALA A 803 17.39 -39.88 20.87
C ALA A 803 18.05 -40.11 22.25
N GLY A 804 17.42 -39.65 23.34
CA GLY A 804 17.89 -39.88 24.70
C GLY A 804 17.94 -41.36 25.09
N ILE A 805 16.96 -42.16 24.69
CA ILE A 805 16.95 -43.62 24.90
C ILE A 805 18.10 -44.29 24.12
N VAL A 806 18.31 -43.93 22.85
CA VAL A 806 19.41 -44.50 22.04
C VAL A 806 20.77 -44.09 22.62
N VAL A 807 20.96 -42.82 23.02
CA VAL A 807 22.17 -42.36 23.73
C VAL A 807 22.39 -43.16 25.01
N ALA A 808 21.36 -43.36 25.84
CA ALA A 808 21.50 -44.13 27.08
C ALA A 808 21.89 -45.59 26.83
N LEU A 809 21.30 -46.24 25.80
CA LEU A 809 21.66 -47.60 25.39
C LEU A 809 23.09 -47.68 24.83
N MET A 810 23.54 -46.66 24.09
CA MET A 810 24.92 -46.60 23.58
C MET A 810 25.94 -46.38 24.70
N MET A 811 25.67 -45.47 25.65
CA MET A 811 26.50 -45.25 26.84
C MET A 811 26.62 -46.52 27.69
N ALA A 812 25.50 -47.22 27.94
CA ALA A 812 25.51 -48.49 28.67
C ALA A 812 26.25 -49.59 27.90
N GLY A 813 26.04 -49.70 26.59
CA GLY A 813 26.69 -50.69 25.73
C GLY A 813 28.19 -50.47 25.53
N GLY A 814 28.66 -49.22 25.53
CA GLY A 814 30.08 -48.88 25.48
C GLY A 814 30.77 -49.02 26.85
N TRP A 815 30.08 -48.71 27.95
CA TRP A 815 30.56 -48.98 29.31
C TRP A 815 30.75 -50.48 29.55
N LEU A 816 29.82 -51.33 29.09
CA LEU A 816 29.93 -52.80 29.08
C LEU A 816 31.03 -53.36 28.14
N ARG A 817 31.78 -52.49 27.44
CA ARG A 817 32.86 -52.83 26.50
C ARG A 817 34.16 -52.07 26.80
N ASP A 818 34.27 -51.45 27.97
CA ASP A 818 35.41 -50.63 28.39
C ASP A 818 35.83 -49.53 27.39
N GLN A 819 34.86 -48.97 26.64
CA GLN A 819 35.15 -47.92 25.66
C GLN A 819 35.53 -46.58 26.32
N PRO A 820 36.36 -45.74 25.67
CA PRO A 820 36.70 -44.41 26.17
C PRO A 820 35.46 -43.53 26.33
N TRP A 821 35.28 -42.95 27.52
CA TRP A 821 34.17 -42.04 27.82
C TRP A 821 34.11 -40.83 26.87
N THR A 822 35.25 -40.36 26.38
CA THR A 822 35.34 -39.31 25.36
C THR A 822 34.68 -39.70 24.05
N GLU A 823 35.01 -40.88 23.49
CA GLU A 823 34.43 -41.40 22.25
C GLU A 823 32.92 -41.65 22.37
N MET A 824 32.48 -42.18 23.52
CA MET A 824 31.05 -42.37 23.81
C MET A 824 30.31 -41.02 23.83
N ILE A 825 30.87 -39.99 24.48
CA ILE A 825 30.23 -38.67 24.55
C ILE A 825 30.25 -37.94 23.20
N PHE A 826 31.32 -38.02 22.40
CA PHE A 826 31.32 -37.46 21.04
C PHE A 826 30.25 -38.11 20.16
N THR A 827 30.08 -39.43 20.26
CA THR A 827 29.04 -40.15 19.52
C THR A 827 27.63 -39.76 19.99
N ALA A 828 27.44 -39.57 21.30
CA ALA A 828 26.18 -39.09 21.87
C ALA A 828 25.83 -37.66 21.42
N ILE A 829 26.81 -36.74 21.37
CA ILE A 829 26.62 -35.36 20.93
C ILE A 829 26.32 -35.31 19.42
N ALA A 830 27.04 -36.07 18.61
CA ALA A 830 26.77 -36.18 17.17
C ALA A 830 25.36 -36.72 16.89
N LEU A 831 24.92 -37.75 17.63
CA LEU A 831 23.56 -38.29 17.53
C LEU A 831 22.49 -37.30 18.01
N ALA A 832 22.74 -36.56 19.08
CA ALA A 832 21.83 -35.54 19.58
C ALA A 832 21.60 -34.43 18.54
N VAL A 833 22.67 -33.88 17.94
CA VAL A 833 22.57 -32.87 16.87
C VAL A 833 21.85 -33.45 15.64
N ALA A 834 22.24 -34.66 15.18
CA ALA A 834 21.63 -35.31 14.02
C ALA A 834 20.15 -35.69 14.21
N SER A 835 19.64 -35.71 15.45
CA SER A 835 18.23 -36.00 15.75
C SER A 835 17.29 -34.80 15.58
N ILE A 836 17.83 -33.58 15.42
CA ILE A 836 17.05 -32.34 15.36
C ILE A 836 16.61 -32.08 13.90
N PRO A 837 15.31 -32.01 13.60
CA PRO A 837 14.83 -31.84 12.22
C PRO A 837 14.83 -30.36 11.82
N GLU A 838 16.01 -29.76 11.68
CA GLU A 838 16.21 -28.31 11.43
C GLU A 838 15.44 -27.77 10.21
N GLY A 839 15.23 -28.61 9.18
CA GLY A 839 14.46 -28.23 7.98
C GLY A 839 12.93 -28.21 8.16
N LEU A 840 12.39 -28.75 9.25
CA LEU A 840 10.95 -28.94 9.44
C LEU A 840 10.15 -27.61 9.48
N PRO A 841 10.60 -26.54 10.15
CA PRO A 841 9.91 -25.24 10.11
C PRO A 841 9.86 -24.64 8.70
N ALA A 842 10.88 -24.87 7.88
CA ALA A 842 10.92 -24.39 6.49
C ALA A 842 9.91 -25.15 5.60
N VAL A 843 9.85 -26.48 5.72
CA VAL A 843 8.87 -27.31 5.00
C VAL A 843 7.43 -26.92 5.39
N VAL A 844 7.16 -26.76 6.69
CA VAL A 844 5.85 -26.29 7.19
C VAL A 844 5.50 -24.92 6.61
N THR A 845 6.42 -23.96 6.67
CA THR A 845 6.19 -22.59 6.17
C THR A 845 5.89 -22.57 4.67
N VAL A 846 6.58 -23.38 3.86
CA VAL A 846 6.31 -23.51 2.42
C VAL A 846 4.94 -24.14 2.15
N THR A 847 4.56 -25.20 2.86
CA THR A 847 3.25 -25.84 2.70
C THR A 847 2.10 -24.89 3.08
N LEU A 848 2.20 -24.17 4.20
CA LEU A 848 1.19 -23.18 4.61
C LEU A 848 1.10 -22.01 3.61
N ALA A 849 2.22 -21.57 3.04
CA ALA A 849 2.22 -20.53 2.01
C ALA A 849 1.54 -21.00 0.69
N LEU A 850 1.66 -22.29 0.34
CA LEU A 850 0.94 -22.88 -0.79
C LEU A 850 -0.56 -22.99 -0.52
N GLY A 851 -0.97 -23.37 0.70
CA GLY A 851 -2.38 -23.33 1.13
C GLY A 851 -2.97 -21.94 1.04
N LEU A 852 -2.30 -20.94 1.63
CA LEU A 852 -2.66 -19.51 1.56
C LEU A 852 -2.82 -19.03 0.11
N HIS A 853 -1.93 -19.44 -0.80
CA HIS A 853 -2.05 -19.07 -2.22
C HIS A 853 -3.29 -19.68 -2.90
N ARG A 854 -3.71 -20.89 -2.52
CA ARG A 854 -4.95 -21.50 -3.03
C ARG A 854 -6.20 -20.83 -2.46
N MET A 855 -6.22 -20.58 -1.15
CA MET A 855 -7.29 -19.85 -0.46
C MET A 855 -7.50 -18.46 -1.10
N ALA A 856 -6.42 -17.71 -1.34
CA ALA A 856 -6.50 -16.40 -1.99
C ALA A 856 -7.05 -16.48 -3.43
N ARG A 857 -6.76 -17.55 -4.18
CA ARG A 857 -7.38 -17.80 -5.50
C ARG A 857 -8.85 -18.23 -5.42
N GLN A 858 -9.29 -18.69 -4.26
CA GLN A 858 -10.70 -18.94 -3.91
C GLN A 858 -11.32 -17.77 -3.13
N ARG A 859 -10.78 -16.54 -3.23
CA ARG A 859 -11.29 -15.29 -2.60
C ARG A 859 -11.17 -15.22 -1.06
N ALA A 860 -10.53 -16.19 -0.42
CA ALA A 860 -10.21 -16.17 1.01
C ALA A 860 -8.78 -15.61 1.24
N ILE A 861 -8.67 -14.34 1.61
CA ILE A 861 -7.39 -13.68 1.91
C ILE A 861 -7.04 -13.89 3.39
N VAL A 862 -6.15 -14.84 3.67
CA VAL A 862 -5.64 -15.10 5.02
C VAL A 862 -4.50 -14.13 5.35
N LYS A 863 -4.58 -13.43 6.48
CA LYS A 863 -3.59 -12.41 6.90
C LYS A 863 -2.37 -12.98 7.63
N ARG A 864 -2.42 -14.26 8.05
CA ARG A 864 -1.37 -14.93 8.83
C ARG A 864 -1.22 -16.38 8.40
N LEU A 865 0.00 -16.84 8.11
CA LEU A 865 0.29 -18.23 7.71
C LEU A 865 -0.23 -19.27 8.71
N SER A 866 -0.22 -18.97 10.00
CA SER A 866 -0.68 -19.87 11.06
C SER A 866 -2.21 -20.08 11.06
N ALA A 867 -2.99 -19.15 10.53
CA ALA A 867 -4.45 -19.28 10.45
C ALA A 867 -4.91 -20.26 9.35
N VAL A 868 -4.06 -20.57 8.36
CA VAL A 868 -4.33 -21.58 7.31
C VAL A 868 -4.62 -22.95 7.93
N GLU A 869 -3.87 -23.30 8.98
CA GLU A 869 -3.89 -24.60 9.63
C GLU A 869 -4.96 -24.69 10.73
N THR A 870 -5.08 -23.66 11.58
CA THR A 870 -6.20 -23.54 12.52
C THR A 870 -7.56 -23.60 11.82
N LEU A 871 -7.66 -23.12 10.58
CA LEU A 871 -8.88 -23.19 9.77
C LEU A 871 -9.26 -24.63 9.38
N GLY A 872 -8.29 -25.47 8.98
CA GLY A 872 -8.53 -26.90 8.71
C GLY A 872 -8.93 -27.69 9.97
N CYS A 873 -8.57 -27.20 11.16
CA CYS A 873 -9.00 -27.75 12.44
C CYS A 873 -10.36 -27.21 12.96
N THR A 874 -11.07 -26.35 12.21
CA THR A 874 -12.34 -25.73 12.67
C THR A 874 -13.40 -26.77 13.01
N THR A 875 -14.01 -26.66 14.19
CA THR A 875 -15.11 -27.55 14.64
C THR A 875 -16.45 -26.84 14.77
N VAL A 876 -16.44 -25.52 14.96
CA VAL A 876 -17.66 -24.69 15.03
C VAL A 876 -17.47 -23.42 14.21
N ILE A 877 -18.46 -23.08 13.39
CA ILE A 877 -18.53 -21.81 12.66
C ILE A 877 -19.69 -20.99 13.25
N CYS A 878 -19.36 -19.96 14.01
CA CYS A 878 -20.27 -18.90 14.42
C CYS A 878 -20.41 -17.92 13.25
N SER A 879 -21.62 -17.77 12.70
CA SER A 879 -21.87 -16.87 11.57
C SER A 879 -22.85 -15.79 11.98
N ASP A 880 -22.59 -14.54 11.57
CA ASP A 880 -23.70 -13.57 11.50
C ASP A 880 -24.68 -13.98 10.40
N LYS A 881 -25.91 -13.48 10.49
CA LYS A 881 -27.00 -13.69 9.54
C LYS A 881 -26.85 -12.75 8.33
N THR A 882 -26.82 -11.43 8.59
CA THR A 882 -26.92 -10.40 7.54
C THR A 882 -25.69 -10.42 6.64
N GLY A 883 -25.88 -10.41 5.31
CA GLY A 883 -24.80 -10.39 4.31
C GLY A 883 -24.01 -11.70 4.18
N THR A 884 -23.77 -12.40 5.28
CA THR A 884 -23.02 -13.66 5.34
C THR A 884 -23.87 -14.84 4.87
N LEU A 885 -25.00 -15.06 5.55
CA LEU A 885 -25.92 -16.17 5.29
C LEU A 885 -27.07 -15.74 4.39
N THR A 886 -27.40 -14.45 4.38
CA THR A 886 -28.40 -13.82 3.51
C THR A 886 -27.78 -12.98 2.40
N LEU A 887 -28.58 -12.60 1.40
CA LEU A 887 -28.11 -11.77 0.28
C LEU A 887 -27.87 -10.29 0.64
N ASN A 888 -28.34 -9.83 1.81
CA ASN A 888 -28.49 -8.41 2.18
C ASN A 888 -29.28 -7.62 1.12
N GLN A 889 -30.36 -8.23 0.61
CA GLN A 889 -31.21 -7.69 -0.45
C GLN A 889 -32.66 -7.98 -0.10
N MET A 890 -33.36 -6.97 0.43
CA MET A 890 -34.78 -7.10 0.74
C MET A 890 -35.55 -7.54 -0.49
N THR A 891 -36.29 -8.63 -0.35
CA THR A 891 -36.97 -9.33 -1.43
C THR A 891 -38.42 -9.57 -1.01
N VAL A 892 -39.39 -9.20 -1.87
CA VAL A 892 -40.78 -9.62 -1.66
C VAL A 892 -40.89 -11.11 -1.93
N ARG A 893 -41.33 -11.89 -0.93
CA ARG A 893 -41.53 -13.35 -1.04
C ARG A 893 -43.01 -13.75 -1.10
N ALA A 894 -43.88 -12.93 -0.50
CA ALA A 894 -45.33 -13.17 -0.47
C ALA A 894 -46.12 -11.89 -0.76
N LEU A 895 -47.31 -12.06 -1.32
CA LEU A 895 -48.33 -11.03 -1.49
C LEU A 895 -49.69 -11.61 -1.11
N TYR A 896 -50.45 -10.95 -0.23
CA TYR A 896 -51.86 -11.24 -0.01
C TYR A 896 -52.71 -10.22 -0.77
N ALA A 897 -53.53 -10.71 -1.70
CA ALA A 897 -54.33 -9.90 -2.62
C ALA A 897 -55.54 -10.71 -3.11
N LEU A 898 -56.70 -10.04 -3.28
CA LEU A 898 -57.94 -10.66 -3.77
C LEU A 898 -58.30 -11.94 -2.98
N GLY A 899 -58.31 -11.84 -1.65
CA GLY A 899 -58.66 -12.94 -0.75
C GLY A 899 -57.69 -14.14 -0.74
N ARG A 900 -56.49 -14.04 -1.33
CA ARG A 900 -55.54 -15.16 -1.49
C ARG A 900 -54.09 -14.77 -1.23
N CYS A 901 -53.29 -15.75 -0.81
CA CYS A 901 -51.84 -15.68 -0.81
C CYS A 901 -51.25 -16.01 -2.18
N TRP A 902 -50.20 -15.28 -2.54
CA TRP A 902 -49.41 -15.43 -3.75
C TRP A 902 -47.93 -15.47 -3.37
N GLN A 903 -47.20 -16.47 -3.84
CA GLN A 903 -45.76 -16.58 -3.67
C GLN A 903 -45.05 -15.84 -4.81
N VAL A 904 -43.98 -15.10 -4.49
CA VAL A 904 -43.17 -14.33 -5.46
C VAL A 904 -41.83 -15.03 -5.64
N SER A 905 -41.51 -15.43 -6.87
CA SER A 905 -40.26 -16.16 -7.18
C SER A 905 -39.12 -15.26 -7.67
N GLY A 906 -37.91 -15.82 -7.74
CA GLY A 906 -36.65 -15.08 -7.90
C GLY A 906 -36.15 -14.51 -6.57
N GLU A 907 -34.88 -14.11 -6.51
CA GLU A 907 -34.21 -13.67 -5.29
C GLU A 907 -33.46 -12.35 -5.51
N GLY A 908 -33.29 -11.57 -4.44
CA GLY A 908 -32.63 -10.27 -4.50
C GLY A 908 -33.32 -9.31 -5.48
N TYR A 909 -32.53 -8.47 -6.13
CA TYR A 909 -33.04 -7.43 -7.05
C TYR A 909 -33.25 -7.89 -8.50
N GLU A 910 -33.21 -9.20 -8.79
CA GLU A 910 -33.57 -9.69 -10.13
C GLU A 910 -35.05 -9.43 -10.46
N THR A 911 -35.31 -8.72 -11.56
CA THR A 911 -36.66 -8.49 -12.10
C THR A 911 -37.30 -9.72 -12.74
N ARG A 912 -36.56 -10.82 -12.86
CA ARG A 912 -37.05 -12.10 -13.37
C ARG A 912 -37.72 -12.89 -12.24
N GLY A 913 -38.93 -13.37 -12.51
CA GLY A 913 -39.73 -14.15 -11.57
C GLY A 913 -41.18 -14.25 -12.04
N GLU A 914 -41.97 -15.06 -11.36
CA GLU A 914 -43.43 -15.12 -11.51
C GLU A 914 -44.09 -14.90 -10.15
N ILE A 915 -45.32 -14.34 -10.18
CA ILE A 915 -46.21 -14.27 -9.01
C ILE A 915 -47.19 -15.43 -9.12
N ILE A 916 -47.06 -16.41 -8.22
CA ILE A 916 -47.71 -17.72 -8.29
C ILE A 916 -48.80 -17.79 -7.22
N PRO A 917 -50.07 -18.03 -7.55
CA PRO A 917 -51.12 -18.21 -6.54
C PRO A 917 -50.91 -19.53 -5.78
N GLU A 918 -51.10 -19.52 -4.46
CA GLU A 918 -51.20 -20.78 -3.70
C GLU A 918 -52.46 -21.56 -4.11
N THR A 919 -53.52 -20.87 -4.53
CA THR A 919 -54.79 -21.48 -4.98
C THR A 919 -55.43 -20.73 -6.17
N GLY A 920 -55.82 -21.51 -7.20
CA GLY A 920 -56.55 -21.02 -8.38
C GLY A 920 -55.66 -20.57 -9.54
N GLY A 921 -56.27 -19.88 -10.52
CA GLY A 921 -55.60 -19.40 -11.73
C GLY A 921 -55.02 -17.98 -11.61
N ARG A 922 -54.28 -17.55 -12.64
CA ARG A 922 -53.72 -16.19 -12.77
C ARG A 922 -54.82 -15.12 -12.68
N ALA A 923 -54.51 -14.02 -12.01
CA ALA A 923 -55.32 -12.80 -11.94
C ALA A 923 -54.43 -11.58 -12.26
N ASP A 924 -55.05 -10.45 -12.61
CA ASP A 924 -54.33 -9.18 -12.71
C ASP A 924 -54.13 -8.61 -11.30
N LEU A 925 -52.88 -8.29 -10.97
CA LEU A 925 -52.46 -7.74 -9.67
C LEU A 925 -51.91 -6.31 -9.79
N SER A 926 -51.92 -5.73 -11.00
CA SER A 926 -51.38 -4.39 -11.28
C SER A 926 -52.00 -3.33 -10.38
N GLU A 927 -53.32 -3.36 -10.16
CA GLU A 927 -54.04 -2.42 -9.29
C GLU A 927 -53.59 -2.49 -7.82
N VAL A 928 -53.21 -3.68 -7.32
CA VAL A 928 -52.76 -3.91 -5.93
C VAL A 928 -51.29 -3.52 -5.74
N VAL A 929 -50.47 -3.71 -6.77
CA VAL A 929 -49.03 -3.41 -6.78
C VAL A 929 -48.74 -1.95 -7.15
N LEU A 930 -49.63 -1.27 -7.88
CA LEU A 930 -49.47 0.13 -8.30
C LEU A 930 -49.07 1.11 -7.18
N PRO A 931 -49.68 1.12 -5.97
CA PRO A 931 -49.24 2.00 -4.89
C PRO A 931 -47.80 1.72 -4.46
N LEU A 932 -47.39 0.46 -4.44
CA LEU A 932 -46.06 0.01 -4.01
C LEU A 932 -44.94 0.48 -4.96
N VAL A 933 -45.28 0.77 -6.23
CA VAL A 933 -44.37 1.22 -7.30
C VAL A 933 -44.34 2.74 -7.45
N VAL A 934 -45.48 3.41 -7.30
CA VAL A 934 -45.62 4.86 -7.54
C VAL A 934 -45.38 5.69 -6.27
N CYS A 935 -45.90 5.23 -5.13
CA CYS A 935 -45.65 5.80 -3.81
C CYS A 935 -44.34 5.22 -3.26
N ASN A 936 -43.21 5.60 -3.87
CA ASN A 936 -41.91 4.96 -3.73
C ASN A 936 -40.83 5.87 -4.34
N ASP A 937 -39.70 6.08 -3.67
CA ASP A 937 -38.64 7.04 -4.06
C ASP A 937 -37.33 6.39 -4.50
N ALA A 938 -37.10 5.12 -4.13
CA ALA A 938 -36.00 4.31 -4.64
C ALA A 938 -36.03 4.21 -6.19
N LYS A 939 -34.90 3.86 -6.81
CA LYS A 939 -34.77 3.66 -8.26
C LYS A 939 -34.14 2.29 -8.54
N LEU A 940 -34.44 1.73 -9.71
CA LEU A 940 -33.92 0.45 -10.17
C LEU A 940 -33.08 0.67 -11.44
N THR A 941 -31.77 0.85 -11.27
CA THR A 941 -30.82 1.18 -12.34
C THR A 941 -29.99 -0.05 -12.67
N ASP A 942 -30.06 -0.55 -13.91
CA ASP A 942 -29.30 -1.72 -14.39
C ASP A 942 -29.38 -2.97 -13.48
N GLY A 943 -30.50 -3.15 -12.77
CA GLY A 943 -30.73 -4.25 -11.82
C GLY A 943 -30.25 -3.99 -10.39
N GLN A 944 -29.72 -2.80 -10.09
CA GLN A 944 -29.37 -2.37 -8.73
C GLN A 944 -30.41 -1.38 -8.17
N VAL A 945 -30.70 -1.53 -6.88
CA VAL A 945 -31.53 -0.59 -6.13
C VAL A 945 -30.70 0.60 -5.65
N VAL A 946 -31.21 1.81 -5.88
CA VAL A 946 -30.66 3.07 -5.34
C VAL A 946 -31.76 3.75 -4.53
N GLY A 947 -31.65 3.73 -3.20
CA GLY A 947 -32.68 4.19 -2.27
C GLY A 947 -32.88 3.18 -1.13
N ASP A 948 -34.02 3.24 -0.45
CA ASP A 948 -34.35 2.27 0.61
C ASP A 948 -34.47 0.83 0.06
N PRO A 949 -33.89 -0.20 0.72
CA PRO A 949 -33.96 -1.58 0.25
C PRO A 949 -35.37 -2.16 0.15
N MET A 950 -36.28 -1.83 1.08
CA MET A 950 -37.66 -2.31 1.03
C MET A 950 -38.41 -1.66 -0.13
N GLU A 951 -38.21 -0.36 -0.35
CA GLU A 951 -38.74 0.32 -1.53
C GLU A 951 -38.23 -0.28 -2.85
N GLY A 952 -36.93 -0.58 -2.94
CA GLY A 952 -36.36 -1.26 -4.09
C GLY A 952 -37.00 -2.63 -4.37
N ALA A 953 -37.22 -3.42 -3.32
CA ALA A 953 -37.92 -4.70 -3.39
C ALA A 953 -39.33 -4.57 -3.99
N LEU A 954 -40.05 -3.49 -3.66
CA LEU A 954 -41.39 -3.20 -4.20
C LEU A 954 -41.37 -2.81 -5.69
N LEU A 955 -40.28 -2.21 -6.19
CA LEU A 955 -40.09 -1.94 -7.62
C LEU A 955 -39.80 -3.23 -8.40
N VAL A 956 -39.03 -4.14 -7.80
CA VAL A 956 -38.76 -5.48 -8.34
C VAL A 956 -40.05 -6.33 -8.37
N LEU A 957 -40.91 -6.21 -7.35
CA LEU A 957 -42.28 -6.75 -7.38
C LEU A 957 -43.11 -6.14 -8.52
N GLY A 958 -43.02 -4.81 -8.72
CA GLY A 958 -43.65 -4.12 -9.85
C GLY A 958 -43.27 -4.73 -11.20
N ALA A 959 -41.97 -4.90 -11.44
CA ALA A 959 -41.47 -5.54 -12.65
C ALA A 959 -41.97 -6.98 -12.82
N LYS A 960 -41.97 -7.78 -11.75
CA LYS A 960 -42.52 -9.16 -11.74
C LYS A 960 -44.04 -9.21 -11.94
N ALA A 961 -44.77 -8.14 -11.60
CA ALA A 961 -46.19 -7.95 -11.87
C ALA A 961 -46.47 -7.40 -13.29
N GLY A 962 -45.45 -7.16 -14.12
CA GLY A 962 -45.58 -6.62 -15.48
C GLY A 962 -45.65 -5.09 -15.57
N LEU A 963 -45.40 -4.36 -14.48
CA LEU A 963 -45.29 -2.91 -14.47
C LEU A 963 -43.83 -2.49 -14.66
N ASP A 964 -43.53 -1.76 -15.74
CA ASP A 964 -42.28 -1.01 -15.87
C ASP A 964 -42.27 0.14 -14.84
N PRO A 965 -41.37 0.17 -13.84
CA PRO A 965 -41.46 1.14 -12.75
C PRO A 965 -41.29 2.60 -13.20
N ASP A 966 -40.41 2.86 -14.15
CA ASP A 966 -40.09 4.22 -14.61
C ASP A 966 -41.16 4.75 -15.57
N LEU A 967 -41.66 3.92 -16.49
CA LEU A 967 -42.79 4.27 -17.34
C LEU A 967 -44.07 4.45 -16.51
N THR A 968 -44.29 3.61 -15.50
CA THR A 968 -45.45 3.74 -14.60
C THR A 968 -45.39 5.06 -13.83
N ARG A 969 -44.25 5.40 -13.20
CA ARG A 969 -44.09 6.70 -12.51
C ARG A 969 -44.26 7.90 -13.44
N ARG A 970 -43.79 7.82 -14.70
CA ARG A 970 -44.01 8.89 -15.70
C ARG A 970 -45.48 9.04 -16.10
N GLN A 971 -46.26 7.95 -16.07
CA GLN A 971 -47.71 7.98 -16.32
C GLN A 971 -48.52 8.46 -15.09
N TRP A 972 -47.93 8.39 -13.90
CA TRP A 972 -48.54 8.80 -12.63
C TRP A 972 -47.73 9.95 -11.98
N PRO A 973 -47.67 11.15 -12.60
CA PRO A 973 -46.98 12.29 -12.02
C PRO A 973 -47.59 12.66 -10.66
N ARG A 974 -46.73 13.04 -9.71
CA ARG A 974 -47.15 13.51 -8.38
C ARG A 974 -47.60 14.96 -8.46
N ILE A 975 -48.73 15.29 -7.82
CA ILE A 975 -49.22 16.67 -7.63
C ILE A 975 -49.07 17.14 -6.18
N ALA A 976 -48.97 16.19 -5.25
CA ALA A 976 -48.63 16.37 -3.84
C ALA A 976 -48.11 15.02 -3.31
N GLU A 977 -47.45 15.02 -2.16
CA GLU A 977 -46.91 13.82 -1.51
C GLU A 977 -46.77 14.02 0.00
N ILE A 978 -46.71 12.89 0.72
CA ILE A 978 -46.33 12.78 2.12
C ILE A 978 -45.19 11.76 2.15
N PRO A 979 -43.95 12.18 2.42
CA PRO A 979 -42.82 11.25 2.53
C PRO A 979 -43.02 10.30 3.72
N PHE A 980 -42.26 9.20 3.76
CA PHE A 980 -42.33 8.29 4.89
C PHE A 980 -41.79 8.95 6.18
N ASP A 981 -42.61 8.97 7.22
CA ASP A 981 -42.26 9.45 8.56
C ASP A 981 -42.47 8.31 9.58
N THR A 982 -41.61 8.22 10.60
CA THR A 982 -41.74 7.19 11.66
C THR A 982 -42.91 7.45 12.62
N ALA A 983 -43.37 8.70 12.74
CA ALA A 983 -44.57 9.08 13.49
C ALA A 983 -45.85 8.61 12.77
N TYR A 984 -45.93 8.77 11.45
CA TYR A 984 -47.10 8.39 10.65
C TYR A 984 -47.06 6.93 10.19
N LYS A 985 -45.87 6.34 10.00
CA LYS A 985 -45.63 4.95 9.54
C LYS A 985 -46.26 4.59 8.18
N PHE A 986 -46.53 5.61 7.35
CA PHE A 986 -46.95 5.45 5.95
C PHE A 986 -46.32 6.53 5.07
N MET A 987 -46.40 6.33 3.77
CA MET A 987 -46.09 7.29 2.70
C MET A 987 -47.33 7.41 1.82
N ALA A 988 -47.61 8.60 1.29
CA ALA A 988 -48.74 8.84 0.37
C ALA A 988 -48.32 9.69 -0.84
N THR A 989 -48.83 9.40 -2.04
CA THR A 989 -48.63 10.22 -3.24
C THR A 989 -49.95 10.49 -3.96
N PHE A 990 -50.10 11.71 -4.48
CA PHE A 990 -51.34 12.22 -5.06
C PHE A 990 -51.15 12.41 -6.57
N HIS A 991 -52.13 11.98 -7.36
CA HIS A 991 -52.03 11.92 -8.83
C HIS A 991 -53.31 12.40 -9.50
N ARG A 992 -53.21 13.33 -10.47
CA ARG A 992 -54.38 13.76 -11.26
C ARG A 992 -54.61 12.82 -12.44
N ARG A 993 -55.80 12.23 -12.52
CA ARG A 993 -56.22 11.33 -13.62
C ARG A 993 -57.53 11.82 -14.23
N GLY A 994 -57.41 12.78 -15.14
CA GLY A 994 -58.55 13.50 -15.71
C GLY A 994 -59.25 14.35 -14.65
N ASP A 995 -60.52 14.03 -14.39
CA ASP A 995 -61.40 14.74 -13.44
C ASP A 995 -61.41 14.11 -12.03
N ARG A 996 -60.40 13.28 -11.71
CA ARG A 996 -60.18 12.71 -10.38
C ARG A 996 -58.76 12.96 -9.88
N VAL A 997 -58.63 13.05 -8.55
CA VAL A 997 -57.36 12.88 -7.85
C VAL A 997 -57.35 11.49 -7.20
N VAL A 998 -56.33 10.70 -7.53
CA VAL A 998 -56.09 9.38 -6.96
C VAL A 998 -54.96 9.51 -5.95
N ILE A 999 -55.23 9.08 -4.72
CA ILE A 999 -54.25 9.00 -3.64
C ILE A 999 -53.79 7.55 -3.55
N LEU A 1000 -52.49 7.31 -3.66
CA LEU A 1000 -51.87 6.00 -3.51
C LEU A 1000 -51.05 6.00 -2.21
N VAL A 1001 -51.19 4.97 -1.39
CA VAL A 1001 -50.63 4.93 -0.03
C VAL A 1001 -49.99 3.57 0.24
N LYS A 1002 -48.84 3.56 0.93
CA LYS A 1002 -48.23 2.35 1.49
C LYS A 1002 -47.79 2.58 2.93
N GLY A 1003 -47.71 1.54 3.75
CA GLY A 1003 -47.23 1.69 5.13
C GLY A 1003 -47.47 0.48 6.01
N ALA A 1004 -47.36 0.69 7.32
CA ALA A 1004 -47.64 -0.32 8.33
C ALA A 1004 -49.11 -0.82 8.21
N PRO A 1005 -49.35 -2.15 8.13
CA PRO A 1005 -50.70 -2.70 7.93
C PRO A 1005 -51.73 -2.26 8.97
N GLU A 1006 -51.34 -2.20 10.25
CA GLU A 1006 -52.22 -1.74 11.35
C GLU A 1006 -52.70 -0.30 11.16
N VAL A 1007 -51.77 0.62 10.87
CA VAL A 1007 -52.07 2.05 10.68
C VAL A 1007 -52.91 2.30 9.43
N LEU A 1008 -52.67 1.54 8.36
CA LEU A 1008 -53.53 1.60 7.18
C LEU A 1008 -54.90 0.96 7.41
N LEU A 1009 -54.98 -0.16 8.14
CA LEU A 1009 -56.26 -0.78 8.51
C LEU A 1009 -57.14 0.15 9.34
N GLU A 1010 -56.56 0.99 10.20
CA GLU A 1010 -57.29 2.03 10.95
C GLU A 1010 -57.90 3.09 10.03
N ARG A 1011 -57.13 3.59 9.05
CA ARG A 1011 -57.52 4.63 8.08
C ARG A 1011 -58.36 4.11 6.90
N CYS A 1012 -58.53 2.80 6.77
CA CYS A 1012 -59.39 2.19 5.75
C CYS A 1012 -60.84 2.04 6.21
N SER A 1013 -61.79 2.48 5.38
CA SER A 1013 -63.22 2.17 5.50
C SER A 1013 -63.71 1.13 4.47
N ARG A 1014 -62.87 0.79 3.49
CA ARG A 1014 -63.12 -0.18 2.42
C ARG A 1014 -61.95 -1.13 2.19
N VAL A 1015 -62.20 -2.22 1.48
CA VAL A 1015 -61.20 -3.21 1.05
C VAL A 1015 -61.56 -3.80 -0.31
N LEU A 1016 -60.56 -4.15 -1.11
CA LEU A 1016 -60.70 -4.87 -2.38
C LEU A 1016 -60.67 -6.39 -2.15
N GLU A 1017 -61.78 -7.05 -2.42
CA GLU A 1017 -61.95 -8.52 -2.37
C GLU A 1017 -62.28 -9.04 -3.80
N PRO A 1018 -62.37 -10.35 -4.06
CA PRO A 1018 -62.67 -10.89 -5.40
C PRO A 1018 -63.96 -10.39 -6.04
N GLU A 1019 -64.95 -10.00 -5.23
CA GLU A 1019 -66.23 -9.44 -5.68
C GLU A 1019 -66.17 -7.92 -5.95
N GLY A 1020 -64.99 -7.29 -5.76
CA GLY A 1020 -64.75 -5.87 -5.91
C GLY A 1020 -64.56 -5.12 -4.59
N VAL A 1021 -64.77 -3.80 -4.61
CA VAL A 1021 -64.57 -2.93 -3.43
C VAL A 1021 -65.76 -3.01 -2.49
N VAL A 1022 -65.51 -3.47 -1.27
CA VAL A 1022 -66.53 -3.73 -0.24
C VAL A 1022 -66.23 -3.00 1.08
N PRO A 1023 -67.22 -2.72 1.94
CA PRO A 1023 -66.98 -2.10 3.25
C PRO A 1023 -66.11 -2.97 4.17
N LEU A 1024 -65.18 -2.34 4.89
CA LEU A 1024 -64.30 -2.99 5.86
C LEU A 1024 -65.05 -3.22 7.19
N SER A 1025 -65.79 -4.33 7.28
CA SER A 1025 -66.49 -4.70 8.51
C SER A 1025 -65.53 -5.11 9.64
N SER A 1026 -65.99 -5.09 10.89
CA SER A 1026 -65.23 -5.54 12.07
C SER A 1026 -64.87 -7.04 12.04
N GLN A 1027 -65.43 -7.81 11.10
CA GLN A 1027 -64.99 -9.18 10.80
C GLN A 1027 -63.85 -9.18 9.76
N ARG A 1028 -63.96 -8.39 8.68
CA ARG A 1028 -62.88 -8.24 7.69
C ARG A 1028 -61.62 -7.61 8.29
N ARG A 1029 -61.73 -6.55 9.10
CA ARG A 1029 -60.56 -5.94 9.78
C ARG A 1029 -59.81 -6.97 10.63
N ARG A 1030 -60.51 -7.85 11.37
CA ARG A 1030 -59.89 -8.95 12.13
C ARG A 1030 -59.27 -10.02 11.24
N TRP A 1031 -59.90 -10.39 10.11
CA TRP A 1031 -59.32 -11.34 9.17
C TRP A 1031 -57.99 -10.83 8.59
N TRP A 1032 -57.93 -9.56 8.15
CA TRP A 1032 -56.70 -8.97 7.61
C TRP A 1032 -55.60 -8.81 8.67
N LEU A 1033 -55.93 -8.63 9.95
CA LEU A 1033 -54.96 -8.71 11.06
C LEU A 1033 -54.41 -10.14 11.25
N VAL A 1034 -55.27 -11.17 11.21
CA VAL A 1034 -54.83 -12.58 11.29
C VAL A 1034 -53.95 -12.97 10.11
N VAL A 1035 -54.22 -12.45 8.90
CA VAL A 1035 -53.35 -12.65 7.73
C VAL A 1035 -52.01 -11.92 7.91
N ASN A 1036 -52.01 -10.71 8.45
CA ASN A 1036 -50.78 -9.98 8.79
C ASN A 1036 -49.92 -10.75 9.81
N GLU A 1037 -50.52 -11.27 10.89
CA GLU A 1037 -49.87 -12.13 11.87
C GLU A 1037 -49.32 -13.43 11.24
N ALA A 1038 -50.09 -14.08 10.36
CA ALA A 1038 -49.69 -15.33 9.70
C ALA A 1038 -48.55 -15.16 8.69
N LEU A 1039 -48.42 -13.98 8.06
CA LEU A 1039 -47.28 -13.63 7.22
C LEU A 1039 -46.07 -13.21 8.09
N ALA A 1040 -46.27 -12.40 9.13
CA ALA A 1040 -45.21 -11.98 10.04
C ALA A 1040 -44.58 -13.16 10.79
N GLY A 1041 -45.37 -14.18 11.14
CA GLY A 1041 -44.90 -15.44 11.74
C GLY A 1041 -43.98 -16.28 10.83
N GLN A 1042 -43.87 -15.95 9.54
CA GLN A 1042 -42.91 -16.53 8.60
C GLN A 1042 -41.57 -15.75 8.56
N GLY A 1043 -41.40 -14.74 9.43
CA GLY A 1043 -40.23 -13.84 9.42
C GLY A 1043 -40.32 -12.70 8.41
N LEU A 1044 -41.49 -12.51 7.78
CA LEU A 1044 -41.71 -11.47 6.77
C LEU A 1044 -42.06 -10.12 7.43
N ARG A 1045 -41.37 -9.05 7.02
CA ARG A 1045 -41.74 -7.66 7.30
C ARG A 1045 -42.86 -7.24 6.35
N ILE A 1046 -44.02 -6.86 6.89
CA ILE A 1046 -45.25 -6.64 6.10
C ILE A 1046 -45.47 -5.16 5.81
N LEU A 1047 -45.81 -4.83 4.56
CA LEU A 1047 -46.28 -3.51 4.13
C LEU A 1047 -47.64 -3.64 3.44
N ALA A 1048 -48.61 -2.80 3.82
CA ALA A 1048 -49.91 -2.75 3.16
C ALA A 1048 -49.92 -1.72 2.02
N SER A 1049 -50.73 -1.98 0.98
CA SER A 1049 -51.07 -1.04 -0.07
C SER A 1049 -52.53 -0.61 0.01
N ALA A 1050 -52.80 0.68 -0.21
CA ALA A 1050 -54.14 1.27 -0.15
C ALA A 1050 -54.30 2.42 -1.15
N ARG A 1051 -55.55 2.81 -1.44
CA ARG A 1051 -55.88 3.98 -2.27
C ARG A 1051 -57.10 4.77 -1.80
N ARG A 1052 -57.24 6.00 -2.28
CA ARG A 1052 -58.49 6.79 -2.28
C ARG A 1052 -58.69 7.43 -3.65
N GLU A 1053 -59.94 7.64 -4.05
CA GLU A 1053 -60.26 8.50 -5.20
C GLU A 1053 -61.14 9.65 -4.74
N LEU A 1054 -60.84 10.85 -5.23
CA LEU A 1054 -61.58 12.10 -5.02
C LEU A 1054 -61.93 12.71 -6.38
N ALA A 1055 -63.00 13.50 -6.44
CA ALA A 1055 -63.23 14.38 -7.58
C ALA A 1055 -62.17 15.51 -7.60
N ALA A 1056 -61.79 16.00 -8.78
CA ALA A 1056 -60.65 16.92 -8.91
C ALA A 1056 -60.93 18.36 -8.40
N ASP A 1057 -62.18 18.69 -8.10
CA ASP A 1057 -62.64 19.90 -7.41
C ASP A 1057 -62.60 19.78 -5.88
N ALA A 1058 -62.63 18.56 -5.34
CA ALA A 1058 -62.59 18.27 -3.90
C ALA A 1058 -61.16 18.17 -3.32
N PHE A 1059 -60.12 18.47 -4.12
CA PHE A 1059 -58.72 18.49 -3.71
C PHE A 1059 -58.16 19.91 -3.79
N ASP A 1060 -57.83 20.50 -2.65
CA ASP A 1060 -57.18 21.81 -2.53
C ASP A 1060 -55.65 21.61 -2.39
N PRO A 1061 -54.83 22.09 -3.34
CA PRO A 1061 -53.38 22.02 -3.24
C PRO A 1061 -52.75 22.85 -2.11
N GLN A 1062 -53.51 23.65 -1.37
CA GLN A 1062 -53.03 24.42 -0.21
C GLN A 1062 -53.52 23.90 1.15
N ALA A 1063 -54.38 22.87 1.18
CA ALA A 1063 -54.73 22.16 2.40
C ALA A 1063 -53.62 21.18 2.81
N ASP A 1064 -53.60 20.75 4.08
CA ASP A 1064 -52.65 19.73 4.55
C ASP A 1064 -52.91 18.39 3.83
N PRO A 1065 -51.94 17.80 3.10
CA PRO A 1065 -52.10 16.51 2.46
C PRO A 1065 -52.54 15.39 3.45
N LEU A 1066 -52.19 15.49 4.73
CA LEU A 1066 -52.45 14.49 5.75
C LEU A 1066 -53.96 14.27 6.02
N ASP A 1067 -54.77 15.32 5.89
CA ASP A 1067 -56.24 15.27 6.07
C ASP A 1067 -56.92 14.37 5.02
N TYR A 1068 -56.33 14.27 3.83
CA TYR A 1068 -56.85 13.44 2.75
C TYR A 1068 -56.55 11.94 2.92
N VAL A 1069 -55.66 11.55 3.85
CA VAL A 1069 -55.28 10.14 4.10
C VAL A 1069 -56.20 9.49 5.15
N GLN A 1070 -57.48 9.44 4.79
CA GLN A 1070 -58.60 8.82 5.51
C GLN A 1070 -59.56 8.16 4.51
N ASP A 1071 -60.53 7.37 4.96
CA ASP A 1071 -61.48 6.63 4.09
C ASP A 1071 -60.82 5.83 2.95
N LEU A 1072 -59.68 5.22 3.28
CA LEU A 1072 -58.91 4.46 2.31
C LEU A 1072 -59.60 3.13 1.94
N THR A 1073 -59.29 2.64 0.76
CA THR A 1073 -59.58 1.27 0.31
C THR A 1073 -58.28 0.46 0.38
N LEU A 1074 -58.23 -0.54 1.26
CA LEU A 1074 -57.11 -1.48 1.37
C LEU A 1074 -57.09 -2.40 0.14
N LEU A 1075 -55.91 -2.68 -0.41
CA LEU A 1075 -55.74 -3.45 -1.66
C LEU A 1075 -54.97 -4.77 -1.46
N GLY A 1076 -53.92 -4.77 -0.63
CA GLY A 1076 -53.12 -5.96 -0.38
C GLY A 1076 -52.05 -5.79 0.70
N LEU A 1077 -51.38 -6.89 1.06
CA LEU A 1077 -50.22 -6.93 1.94
C LEU A 1077 -49.02 -7.55 1.18
N ALA A 1078 -47.90 -6.85 1.08
CA ALA A 1078 -46.63 -7.41 0.61
C ALA A 1078 -45.78 -7.87 1.81
N GLY A 1079 -45.28 -9.10 1.77
CA GLY A 1079 -44.37 -9.67 2.76
C GLY A 1079 -42.95 -9.75 2.24
N LEU A 1080 -42.03 -9.04 2.92
CA LEU A 1080 -40.64 -8.86 2.53
C LEU A 1080 -39.68 -9.51 3.53
N MET A 1081 -38.58 -10.08 3.05
CA MET A 1081 -37.46 -10.53 3.90
C MET A 1081 -36.13 -10.36 3.17
N ASP A 1082 -35.04 -10.38 3.92
CA ASP A 1082 -33.70 -10.59 3.38
C ASP A 1082 -33.47 -12.11 3.25
N PRO A 1083 -33.44 -12.69 2.04
CA PRO A 1083 -33.48 -14.14 1.84
C PRO A 1083 -32.11 -14.79 2.10
N PRO A 1084 -32.08 -16.06 2.57
CA PRO A 1084 -30.84 -16.81 2.69
C PRO A 1084 -30.23 -17.12 1.32
N ARG A 1085 -28.89 -17.15 1.26
CA ARG A 1085 -28.12 -17.53 0.08
C ARG A 1085 -28.32 -19.02 -0.25
N PRO A 1086 -28.66 -19.41 -1.49
CA PRO A 1086 -28.78 -20.83 -1.87
C PRO A 1086 -27.52 -21.65 -1.57
N GLU A 1087 -26.34 -21.08 -1.77
CA GLU A 1087 -25.05 -21.69 -1.51
C GLU A 1087 -24.73 -21.82 -0.01
N ALA A 1088 -25.26 -20.95 0.85
CA ALA A 1088 -25.06 -21.05 2.30
C ALA A 1088 -25.73 -22.31 2.86
N LYS A 1089 -26.95 -22.63 2.42
CA LYS A 1089 -27.65 -23.87 2.79
C LYS A 1089 -26.87 -25.13 2.40
N ALA A 1090 -26.41 -25.20 1.15
CA ALA A 1090 -25.60 -26.32 0.67
C ALA A 1090 -24.26 -26.45 1.43
N SER A 1091 -23.69 -25.32 1.86
CA SER A 1091 -22.46 -25.24 2.65
C SER A 1091 -22.67 -25.69 4.10
N ILE A 1092 -23.77 -25.31 4.75
CA ILE A 1092 -24.17 -25.78 6.09
C ILE A 1092 -24.38 -27.30 6.08
N ASP A 1093 -25.07 -27.83 5.06
CA ASP A 1093 -25.22 -29.28 4.89
C ASP A 1093 -23.89 -30.00 4.63
N LEU A 1094 -22.87 -29.32 4.07
CA LEU A 1094 -21.51 -29.86 3.94
C LEU A 1094 -20.76 -29.82 5.28
N CYS A 1095 -20.80 -28.72 6.02
CA CYS A 1095 -20.26 -28.60 7.37
C CYS A 1095 -20.80 -29.70 8.30
N ARG A 1096 -22.14 -29.90 8.32
CA ARG A 1096 -22.77 -30.94 9.16
C ARG A 1096 -22.28 -32.36 8.81
N ARG A 1097 -21.96 -32.62 7.54
CA ARG A 1097 -21.36 -33.90 7.09
C ARG A 1097 -19.87 -34.04 7.42
N ALA A 1098 -19.16 -32.93 7.59
CA ALA A 1098 -17.78 -32.90 8.06
C ALA A 1098 -17.64 -32.92 9.60
N GLY A 1099 -18.77 -32.92 10.34
CA GLY A 1099 -18.78 -32.83 11.81
C GLY A 1099 -18.68 -31.41 12.35
N ILE A 1100 -18.71 -30.39 11.48
CA ILE A 1100 -18.59 -28.98 11.84
C ILE A 1100 -19.98 -28.44 12.19
N GLN A 1101 -20.15 -27.91 13.41
CA GLN A 1101 -21.38 -27.23 13.80
C GLN A 1101 -21.43 -25.83 13.19
N VAL A 1102 -22.61 -25.38 12.74
CA VAL A 1102 -22.84 -23.98 12.33
C VAL A 1102 -23.85 -23.37 13.28
N LYS A 1103 -23.54 -22.20 13.84
CA LYS A 1103 -24.38 -21.48 14.80
C LYS A 1103 -24.60 -20.05 14.31
N MET A 1104 -25.85 -19.60 14.26
CA MET A 1104 -26.20 -18.23 13.86
C MET A 1104 -26.19 -17.31 15.08
N ILE A 1105 -25.53 -16.16 14.97
CA ILE A 1105 -25.51 -15.11 15.99
C ILE A 1105 -26.00 -13.83 15.32
N THR A 1106 -27.01 -13.13 15.85
CA THR A 1106 -27.58 -11.97 15.14
C THR A 1106 -28.29 -10.97 16.06
N GLY A 1107 -28.31 -9.69 15.63
CA GLY A 1107 -29.11 -8.63 16.25
C GLY A 1107 -30.60 -8.65 15.88
N ASP A 1108 -31.00 -9.50 14.93
CA ASP A 1108 -32.39 -9.65 14.47
C ASP A 1108 -33.37 -10.06 15.59
N GLN A 1109 -34.67 -9.83 15.32
CA GLN A 1109 -35.73 -10.34 16.18
C GLN A 1109 -35.81 -11.87 16.14
N PRO A 1110 -36.19 -12.54 17.25
CA PRO A 1110 -36.16 -14.00 17.34
C PRO A 1110 -37.00 -14.74 16.29
N VAL A 1111 -38.14 -14.17 15.86
CA VAL A 1111 -39.02 -14.75 14.84
C VAL A 1111 -38.30 -14.84 13.48
N THR A 1112 -37.64 -13.75 13.06
CA THR A 1112 -36.87 -13.70 11.82
C THR A 1112 -35.66 -14.64 11.87
N ALA A 1113 -34.93 -14.66 12.98
CA ALA A 1113 -33.78 -15.55 13.16
C ALA A 1113 -34.18 -17.04 13.06
N VAL A 1114 -35.31 -17.43 13.67
CA VAL A 1114 -35.84 -18.80 13.57
C VAL A 1114 -36.34 -19.13 12.16
N ALA A 1115 -36.95 -18.18 11.44
CA ALA A 1115 -37.38 -18.39 10.05
C ALA A 1115 -36.19 -18.67 9.12
N ILE A 1116 -35.18 -17.78 9.11
CA ILE A 1116 -33.96 -17.94 8.31
C ILE A 1116 -33.20 -19.20 8.73
N GLY A 1117 -33.08 -19.46 10.04
CA GLY A 1117 -32.41 -20.66 10.56
C GLY A 1117 -33.06 -21.97 10.08
N ARG A 1118 -34.39 -22.03 10.04
CA ARG A 1118 -35.13 -23.18 9.48
C ARG A 1118 -34.94 -23.31 7.97
N GLU A 1119 -34.96 -22.22 7.21
CA GLU A 1119 -34.75 -22.24 5.77
C GLU A 1119 -33.33 -22.72 5.41
N LEU A 1120 -32.33 -22.33 6.20
CA LEU A 1120 -30.93 -22.79 6.11
C LEU A 1120 -30.68 -24.21 6.64
N GLY A 1121 -31.62 -24.81 7.39
CA GLY A 1121 -31.46 -26.13 8.00
C GLY A 1121 -30.58 -26.17 9.25
N LEU A 1122 -30.51 -25.07 10.00
CA LEU A 1122 -29.94 -25.06 11.35
C LEU A 1122 -30.85 -25.84 12.30
N ALA A 1123 -30.25 -26.70 13.13
CA ALA A 1123 -30.97 -27.58 14.06
C ALA A 1123 -30.38 -27.43 15.47
N GLY A 1124 -31.21 -27.00 16.40
CA GLY A 1124 -30.85 -26.72 17.79
C GLY A 1124 -31.76 -25.65 18.40
N ASP A 1125 -31.48 -25.28 19.64
CA ASP A 1125 -32.27 -24.31 20.40
C ASP A 1125 -32.03 -22.87 19.93
N LEU A 1126 -33.01 -22.02 20.22
CA LEU A 1126 -32.91 -20.56 20.20
C LEU A 1126 -32.61 -20.06 21.62
N ILE A 1127 -31.78 -19.03 21.74
CA ILE A 1127 -31.72 -18.18 22.94
C ILE A 1127 -31.66 -16.69 22.55
N THR A 1128 -32.25 -15.83 23.37
CA THR A 1128 -32.14 -14.37 23.23
C THR A 1128 -31.03 -13.79 24.12
N GLY A 1129 -30.47 -12.63 23.76
CA GLY A 1129 -29.46 -11.94 24.59
C GLY A 1129 -29.89 -11.73 26.05
N SER A 1130 -31.15 -11.34 26.28
CA SER A 1130 -31.70 -11.13 27.63
C SER A 1130 -32.00 -12.41 28.42
N GLU A 1131 -31.96 -13.58 27.78
CA GLU A 1131 -31.92 -14.90 28.45
C GLU A 1131 -30.48 -15.35 28.69
N LEU A 1132 -29.58 -15.04 27.76
CA LEU A 1132 -28.15 -15.33 27.85
C LEU A 1132 -27.51 -14.62 29.06
N ASP A 1133 -27.88 -13.35 29.31
CA ASP A 1133 -27.43 -12.58 30.49
C ASP A 1133 -27.90 -13.15 31.84
N ARG A 1134 -28.89 -14.06 31.84
CA ARG A 1134 -29.40 -14.71 33.06
C ARG A 1134 -28.70 -16.02 33.40
N LEU A 1135 -27.99 -16.62 32.44
CA LEU A 1135 -27.17 -17.81 32.65
C LEU A 1135 -25.79 -17.39 33.18
N ASP A 1136 -25.20 -18.16 34.10
CA ASP A 1136 -23.77 -18.05 34.39
C ASP A 1136 -22.89 -18.71 33.29
N ASP A 1137 -21.57 -18.54 33.37
CA ASP A 1137 -20.65 -19.05 32.33
C ASP A 1137 -20.59 -20.60 32.29
N ALA A 1138 -20.87 -21.30 33.39
CA ALA A 1138 -20.92 -22.75 33.45
C ALA A 1138 -22.27 -23.30 32.95
N GLU A 1139 -23.38 -22.64 33.29
CA GLU A 1139 -24.70 -22.93 32.72
C GLU A 1139 -24.75 -22.69 31.21
N LEU A 1140 -24.09 -21.63 30.74
CA LEU A 1140 -23.94 -21.35 29.31
C LEU A 1140 -23.09 -22.42 28.63
N ALA A 1141 -21.92 -22.76 29.17
CA ALA A 1141 -21.07 -23.82 28.64
C ALA A 1141 -21.84 -25.16 28.52
N ALA A 1142 -22.52 -25.57 29.59
CA ALA A 1142 -23.32 -26.80 29.62
C ALA A 1142 -24.48 -26.84 28.59
N ARG A 1143 -24.90 -25.70 28.04
CA ARG A 1143 -25.93 -25.59 26.99
C ARG A 1143 -25.39 -25.22 25.61
N ILE A 1144 -24.11 -24.85 25.48
CA ILE A 1144 -23.58 -24.21 24.27
C ILE A 1144 -23.66 -25.11 23.03
N GLU A 1145 -23.58 -26.42 23.22
CA GLU A 1145 -23.69 -27.42 22.15
C GLU A 1145 -25.09 -27.47 21.54
N THR A 1146 -26.18 -27.41 22.33
CA THR A 1146 -27.56 -27.57 21.83
C THR A 1146 -28.09 -26.31 21.15
N ILE A 1147 -27.58 -25.13 21.49
CA ILE A 1147 -28.04 -23.86 20.94
C ILE A 1147 -27.47 -23.67 19.52
N ALA A 1148 -28.35 -23.39 18.56
CA ALA A 1148 -28.00 -23.14 17.16
C ALA A 1148 -28.26 -21.70 16.70
N ILE A 1149 -29.10 -20.95 17.42
CA ILE A 1149 -29.49 -19.58 17.07
C ILE A 1149 -29.43 -18.69 18.31
N PHE A 1150 -28.66 -17.60 18.24
CA PHE A 1150 -28.58 -16.55 19.24
C PHE A 1150 -29.13 -15.26 18.64
N ALA A 1151 -30.21 -14.70 19.22
CA ALA A 1151 -30.91 -13.53 18.69
C ALA A 1151 -30.85 -12.32 19.64
N ARG A 1152 -30.93 -11.09 19.10
CA ARG A 1152 -30.77 -9.83 19.84
C ARG A 1152 -29.47 -9.77 20.68
N THR A 1153 -28.35 -10.27 20.14
CA THR A 1153 -27.07 -10.37 20.88
C THR A 1153 -26.23 -9.10 20.87
N THR A 1154 -25.62 -8.74 22.01
CA THR A 1154 -24.63 -7.64 22.13
C THR A 1154 -23.19 -8.08 21.76
N PRO A 1155 -22.23 -7.15 21.55
CA PRO A 1155 -20.83 -7.47 21.28
C PRO A 1155 -20.19 -8.37 22.36
N GLU A 1156 -20.49 -8.09 23.62
CA GLU A 1156 -19.97 -8.82 24.79
C GLU A 1156 -20.50 -10.25 24.79
N GLN A 1157 -21.77 -10.42 24.42
CA GLN A 1157 -22.42 -11.72 24.28
C GLN A 1157 -21.81 -12.53 23.12
N LYS A 1158 -21.48 -11.91 21.97
CA LYS A 1158 -20.76 -12.60 20.89
C LYS A 1158 -19.40 -13.15 21.37
N VAL A 1159 -18.63 -12.35 22.14
CA VAL A 1159 -17.38 -12.82 22.77
C VAL A 1159 -17.62 -13.94 23.79
N ARG A 1160 -18.69 -13.83 24.60
CA ARG A 1160 -19.05 -14.81 25.63
C ARG A 1160 -19.40 -16.17 25.02
N ILE A 1161 -20.16 -16.18 23.92
CA ILE A 1161 -20.49 -17.39 23.14
C ILE A 1161 -19.22 -18.07 22.62
N VAL A 1162 -18.31 -17.30 22.00
CA VAL A 1162 -17.02 -17.82 21.50
C VAL A 1162 -16.16 -18.40 22.62
N ARG A 1163 -16.13 -17.77 23.80
CA ARG A 1163 -15.41 -18.29 24.98
C ARG A 1163 -16.02 -19.57 25.54
N ALA A 1164 -17.35 -19.66 25.62
CA ALA A 1164 -18.04 -20.86 26.10
C ALA A 1164 -17.79 -22.06 25.18
N LEU A 1165 -17.78 -21.85 23.85
CA LEU A 1165 -17.40 -22.89 22.88
C LEU A 1165 -15.95 -23.34 23.06
N LYS A 1166 -15.00 -22.39 23.17
CA LYS A 1166 -13.56 -22.70 23.36
C LYS A 1166 -13.27 -23.38 24.71
N ALA A 1167 -14.12 -23.20 25.71
CA ALA A 1167 -14.05 -23.94 26.99
C ALA A 1167 -14.48 -25.42 26.86
N HIS A 1168 -15.14 -25.81 25.76
CA HIS A 1168 -15.45 -27.19 25.37
C HIS A 1168 -14.43 -27.74 24.33
N ASP A 1169 -13.19 -27.22 24.33
CA ASP A 1169 -12.11 -27.58 23.40
C ASP A 1169 -12.45 -27.41 21.89
N HIS A 1170 -13.52 -26.68 21.55
CA HIS A 1170 -13.83 -26.35 20.16
C HIS A 1170 -12.86 -25.33 19.58
N ILE A 1171 -12.29 -25.64 18.41
CA ILE A 1171 -11.72 -24.62 17.51
C ILE A 1171 -12.87 -23.87 16.85
N VAL A 1172 -12.97 -22.57 17.11
CA VAL A 1172 -14.07 -21.70 16.68
C VAL A 1172 -13.62 -20.75 15.58
N ALA A 1173 -14.29 -20.83 14.43
CA ALA A 1173 -14.32 -19.74 13.47
C ALA A 1173 -15.51 -18.82 13.75
N MET A 1174 -15.33 -17.50 13.64
CA MET A 1174 -16.43 -16.53 13.68
C MET A 1174 -16.43 -15.63 12.45
N THR A 1175 -17.61 -15.32 11.89
CA THR A 1175 -17.81 -14.29 10.87
C THR A 1175 -18.36 -13.00 11.46
N GLY A 1176 -18.13 -11.90 10.74
CA GLY A 1176 -18.67 -10.58 11.09
C GLY A 1176 -18.26 -9.51 10.08
N ASP A 1177 -18.91 -8.36 10.16
CA ASP A 1177 -18.63 -7.22 9.28
C ASP A 1177 -18.61 -5.87 10.02
N GLY A 1178 -19.45 -5.69 11.04
CA GLY A 1178 -19.44 -4.52 11.91
C GLY A 1178 -18.31 -4.48 12.93
N VAL A 1179 -18.11 -3.30 13.54
CA VAL A 1179 -17.11 -3.08 14.61
C VAL A 1179 -17.49 -3.83 15.89
N ASN A 1180 -18.79 -4.02 16.12
CA ASN A 1180 -19.39 -4.87 17.14
C ASN A 1180 -18.88 -6.33 17.10
N ASP A 1181 -18.50 -6.85 15.93
CA ASP A 1181 -17.94 -8.19 15.79
C ASP A 1181 -16.45 -8.26 16.11
N ALA A 1182 -15.71 -7.16 15.98
CA ALA A 1182 -14.24 -7.15 16.06
C ALA A 1182 -13.69 -7.84 17.34
N PRO A 1183 -14.21 -7.63 18.57
CA PRO A 1183 -13.73 -8.33 19.75
C PRO A 1183 -13.97 -9.85 19.71
N ALA A 1184 -15.04 -10.31 19.07
CA ALA A 1184 -15.42 -11.71 18.98
C ALA A 1184 -14.70 -12.43 17.83
N LEU A 1185 -14.53 -11.76 16.68
CA LEU A 1185 -13.58 -12.13 15.62
C LEU A 1185 -12.16 -12.30 16.16
N LYS A 1186 -11.78 -11.50 17.16
CA LYS A 1186 -10.46 -11.55 17.78
C LYS A 1186 -10.31 -12.63 18.87
N ALA A 1187 -11.40 -12.98 19.55
CA ALA A 1187 -11.45 -14.05 20.54
C ALA A 1187 -11.57 -15.45 19.91
N ALA A 1188 -12.13 -15.54 18.71
CA ALA A 1188 -12.19 -16.75 17.90
C ALA A 1188 -10.79 -17.20 17.45
N ASP A 1189 -10.64 -18.49 17.17
CA ASP A 1189 -9.38 -19.06 16.66
C ASP A 1189 -9.17 -18.68 15.20
N ILE A 1190 -10.27 -18.50 14.46
CA ILE A 1190 -10.33 -17.85 13.16
C ILE A 1190 -11.37 -16.73 13.21
N GLY A 1191 -10.91 -15.47 13.18
CA GLY A 1191 -11.77 -14.35 12.81
C GLY A 1191 -11.89 -14.24 11.29
N VAL A 1192 -13.10 -14.12 10.77
CA VAL A 1192 -13.43 -13.93 9.34
C VAL A 1192 -14.18 -12.62 9.15
N ALA A 1193 -13.56 -11.66 8.47
CA ALA A 1193 -14.22 -10.40 8.10
C ALA A 1193 -14.72 -10.44 6.67
N MET A 1194 -15.81 -9.70 6.42
CA MET A 1194 -16.27 -9.41 5.08
C MET A 1194 -15.38 -8.39 4.36
N GLY A 1195 -15.29 -8.52 3.04
CA GLY A 1195 -14.45 -7.70 2.17
C GLY A 1195 -15.20 -6.50 1.61
N ILE A 1196 -16.49 -6.67 1.28
CA ILE A 1196 -17.32 -5.61 0.71
C ILE A 1196 -18.08 -4.87 1.82
N THR A 1197 -18.90 -5.55 2.64
CA THR A 1197 -19.61 -4.91 3.76
C THR A 1197 -18.74 -4.63 4.99
N GLY A 1198 -17.65 -5.39 5.15
CA GLY A 1198 -16.81 -5.33 6.35
C GLY A 1198 -16.20 -3.96 6.62
N THR A 1199 -16.37 -3.47 7.84
CA THR A 1199 -15.66 -2.30 8.37
C THR A 1199 -14.16 -2.56 8.45
N ASP A 1200 -13.34 -1.51 8.34
CA ASP A 1200 -11.88 -1.67 8.42
C ASP A 1200 -11.42 -2.19 9.78
N VAL A 1201 -12.18 -1.94 10.86
CA VAL A 1201 -11.89 -2.50 12.19
C VAL A 1201 -12.17 -4.00 12.25
N ALA A 1202 -13.26 -4.48 11.66
CA ALA A 1202 -13.51 -5.93 11.51
C ALA A 1202 -12.41 -6.58 10.66
N LYS A 1203 -12.07 -5.95 9.52
CA LYS A 1203 -10.97 -6.37 8.63
C LYS A 1203 -9.60 -6.37 9.33
N GLU A 1204 -9.32 -5.45 10.26
CA GLU A 1204 -8.08 -5.43 11.06
C GLU A 1204 -8.08 -6.50 12.16
N ALA A 1205 -9.19 -6.69 12.87
CA ALA A 1205 -9.32 -7.68 13.94
C ALA A 1205 -9.27 -9.13 13.45
N ALA A 1206 -9.88 -9.42 12.29
CA ALA A 1206 -9.99 -10.75 11.71
C ALA A 1206 -8.64 -11.36 11.28
N THR A 1207 -8.59 -12.70 11.20
CA THR A 1207 -7.46 -13.47 10.66
C THR A 1207 -7.57 -13.72 9.15
N MET A 1208 -8.78 -13.68 8.59
CA MET A 1208 -9.10 -13.92 7.19
C MET A 1208 -10.12 -12.88 6.70
N ILE A 1209 -10.05 -12.50 5.43
CA ILE A 1209 -11.02 -11.61 4.76
C ILE A 1209 -11.58 -12.34 3.54
N LEU A 1210 -12.91 -12.33 3.37
CA LEU A 1210 -13.58 -12.89 2.19
C LEU A 1210 -13.83 -11.79 1.17
N THR A 1211 -13.34 -11.88 -0.07
CA THR A 1211 -13.53 -10.79 -1.06
C THR A 1211 -14.88 -10.83 -1.80
N ASP A 1212 -15.80 -11.69 -1.40
CA ASP A 1212 -17.15 -11.85 -1.96
C ASP A 1212 -18.24 -12.09 -0.91
N ASP A 1213 -17.90 -11.87 0.36
CA ASP A 1213 -18.78 -11.89 1.54
C ASP A 1213 -19.61 -13.17 1.71
N ASN A 1214 -19.12 -14.29 1.16
CA ASN A 1214 -19.90 -15.50 1.01
C ASN A 1214 -19.52 -16.60 2.02
N PHE A 1215 -20.49 -17.10 2.79
CA PHE A 1215 -20.28 -18.24 3.70
C PHE A 1215 -19.68 -19.47 3.00
N ALA A 1216 -20.01 -19.73 1.73
CA ALA A 1216 -19.45 -20.84 0.97
C ALA A 1216 -17.93 -20.73 0.78
N THR A 1217 -17.39 -19.51 0.71
CA THR A 1217 -15.94 -19.24 0.61
C THR A 1217 -15.20 -19.71 1.87
N ILE A 1218 -15.83 -19.63 3.05
CA ILE A 1218 -15.27 -20.16 4.30
C ILE A 1218 -15.12 -21.67 4.22
N VAL A 1219 -16.16 -22.38 3.75
CA VAL A 1219 -16.15 -23.85 3.65
C VAL A 1219 -15.18 -24.34 2.56
N GLY A 1220 -14.99 -23.55 1.49
CA GLY A 1220 -13.92 -23.77 0.51
C GLY A 1220 -12.53 -23.62 1.13
N ALA A 1221 -12.32 -22.60 1.96
CA ALA A 1221 -11.04 -22.40 2.63
C ALA A 1221 -10.76 -23.46 3.72
N VAL A 1222 -11.75 -23.84 4.54
CA VAL A 1222 -11.65 -24.95 5.54
C VAL A 1222 -11.23 -26.28 4.89
N LYS A 1223 -11.44 -26.45 3.58
CA LYS A 1223 -11.02 -27.63 2.81
C LYS A 1223 -9.59 -27.55 2.25
N GLU A 1224 -8.99 -26.37 2.18
CA GLU A 1224 -7.58 -26.17 1.75
C GLU A 1224 -6.59 -26.06 2.92
N GLY A 1225 -7.09 -26.01 4.16
CA GLY A 1225 -6.32 -26.13 5.40
C GLY A 1225 -6.12 -27.58 5.83
#